data_AF-A0A3B3S2Y0-F1
#
_entry.id   AF-A0A3B3S2Y0-F1
#
_cell.length_a   1.000
_cell.length_b   1.000
_cell.length_c   1.000
_cell.angle_alpha   90.00
_cell.angle_beta   90.00
_cell.angle_gamma   90.00
#
_symmetry.space_group_name_H-M   'P 1'
#
loop_
_entity.id
_entity.type
_entity.pdbx_description
1 polymer ?
#
loop_
_entity_poly.entity_id
_entity_poly.type
_entity_poly.pdbx_seq_one_letter_code
_entity_poly.pdbx_strand_id
1 'polypeptide(L)'
;MTLTAMESGCIHYVKRAGAVLEPGCVIAKLQLDDPSRVQQAELHTGSLPQIQSLALQGEKLHRVFHSTLDHLVHIMSGFCLPEPFFSGKLKEWVERLMKTLRDPSLPLLELQDIMTSVSGRIPPAVEKSIKKEMAQYASNITSVLCQFPSQQIANILDSHAATLNRKSEREVFFMNTQSIVQLVQKYRSGIRGHMKAVVMDLLRQYLKVEIQFQSGHYDKCVFTLREENKGDMANVLNYIFSHAQVTKKNLLVTMLIDQLCGRDPTLTDELMAILTELTQLSKTTNAKVSLRARQVLIASHLPSYELRHNQVESIFLSAIDMYGHQFCIENLQKLILSETSIFDVLPNFFYHSNQVVRMAALEVYVRRAYIAYELNSVQHRQLKDNTCIVEFQFMLPTSHPNRGNIPTLNRTSFGSNLNHYGMVHVASVSDVLLDNSFTPPCQRMGAMVSFRSFLDFTRNINDVMSCFSDSRPPSPTFPEGGNPVLYGEDDGKGVREEPIHILNVAIKTDADIDDDGLAAMFREFTQSKKSVLFEHGIRRLTFLVAQKVRAFDRSLTFRCPPPPPPPPMNITELNGSYKSNPVSCSAIELLIKLIYCSFPVLHCLHRLCDILWLAGCQAAVANRSASPRERHTVMSEWQTRVCGGGGSFHRLVTWVLGREVYTSNNQLGGIQIMHNNGVTHSTVCDDFEGVYTLLQWLSYMPRCTSSPVPILDSKDPIDRPVEFVPTKAPYDPRWMLAGRPSQNPKGQWVSGFFDYGSFQEIMQPWAQSVVVGRARLGGIPIGVVAVETRTVELSIPADPANLDSEAKIIQQAGQVWFPDSAFKTAQAIKDLNREGLPLMVFANWRGFSGGMKDMYDQVLKFGAYIVDGLREYLQPVLVYIPPQAELRGGSWVVIDPTINQRHMEMYADKDSRGGVLEPEGTVEIKFRRKDLVKTMRRVDPVYMGLAEKLGTPELSPAERKALETELKEREEFLLPIYHQVAVQFADLHDTPGRMQEKGVITDVLEWRTSRQFFYWRLRRLLLEDLVKQKIQASNNELTDGQVQAMLRRWFVEAEGTVKAYLWDNNEMVVEWLVRQLTEEEGARSIIDENIKYIRRDHILKQIRSLVQTNPEVAMDSIVYMTQHISPTQRAEVVRILTTMDTPASS
;
A
#
# COMPACT_ATOMS: atom_id res chain seq x y z
N MET A 1 28.24 30.42 1.88
CA MET A 1 27.26 31.52 1.81
C MET A 1 27.92 32.78 2.34
N THR A 2 27.91 33.86 1.56
CA THR A 2 28.43 35.16 2.01
C THR A 2 27.33 35.88 2.78
N LEU A 3 27.53 36.13 4.08
CA LEU A 3 26.60 36.93 4.88
C LEU A 3 26.86 38.41 4.60
N THR A 4 25.96 39.03 3.83
CA THR A 4 26.11 40.44 3.43
C THR A 4 25.39 41.32 4.43
N ALA A 5 26.13 42.21 5.11
CA ALA A 5 25.54 43.29 5.89
C ALA A 5 25.26 44.48 4.95
N MET A 6 24.08 45.08 5.05
CA MET A 6 23.74 46.26 4.22
C MET A 6 24.32 47.57 4.77
N GLU A 7 24.65 47.60 6.06
CA GLU A 7 25.15 48.79 6.76
C GLU A 7 26.50 48.50 7.43
N SER A 8 27.28 49.56 7.60
CA SER A 8 28.57 49.51 8.29
C SER A 8 28.41 49.79 9.79
N GLY A 9 29.19 49.10 10.62
CA GLY A 9 29.16 49.30 12.06
C GLY A 9 30.00 48.27 12.83
N CYS A 10 30.02 48.41 14.14
CA CYS A 10 30.71 47.49 15.04
C CYS A 10 29.85 46.26 15.36
N ILE A 11 30.41 45.06 15.16
CA ILE A 11 29.69 43.80 15.31
C ILE A 11 29.83 43.26 16.74
N HIS A 12 28.70 43.06 17.42
CA HIS A 12 28.59 42.38 18.71
C HIS A 12 28.09 40.95 18.51
N TYR A 13 28.97 39.96 18.61
CA TYR A 13 28.64 38.55 18.40
C TYR A 13 27.66 38.03 19.46
N VAL A 14 26.56 37.42 19.01
CA VAL A 14 25.55 36.79 19.88
C VAL A 14 25.62 35.27 19.77
N LYS A 15 25.71 34.73 18.55
CA LYS A 15 25.89 33.30 18.32
C LYS A 15 27.37 32.92 18.32
N ARG A 16 27.69 31.82 19.00
CA ARG A 16 29.05 31.24 19.03
C ARG A 16 29.33 30.47 17.74
N ALA A 17 30.60 30.42 17.35
CA ALA A 17 31.05 29.59 16.24
C ALA A 17 30.70 28.10 16.49
N GLY A 18 30.25 27.40 15.46
CA GLY A 18 29.80 26.00 15.54
C GLY A 18 28.33 25.81 15.95
N ALA A 19 27.60 26.89 16.29
CA ALA A 19 26.17 26.80 16.56
C ALA A 19 25.35 26.64 15.27
N VAL A 20 24.25 25.87 15.35
CA VAL A 20 23.30 25.70 14.24
C VAL A 20 22.56 27.02 13.97
N LEU A 21 22.42 27.38 12.70
CA LEU A 21 21.71 28.56 12.24
C LEU A 21 20.32 28.17 11.72
N GLU A 22 19.31 28.95 12.09
CA GLU A 22 17.95 28.82 11.61
C GLU A 22 17.59 30.02 10.72
N PRO A 23 16.63 29.91 9.78
CA PRO A 23 16.17 31.04 8.99
C PRO A 23 15.72 32.20 9.88
N GLY A 24 16.26 33.40 9.64
CA GLY A 24 15.95 34.60 10.43
C GLY A 24 16.67 34.69 11.79
N CYS A 25 17.59 33.78 12.10
CA CYS A 25 18.31 33.86 13.38
C CYS A 25 19.31 35.03 13.43
N VAL A 26 19.39 35.68 14.59
CA VAL A 26 20.33 36.77 14.83
C VAL A 26 21.71 36.18 15.14
N ILE A 27 22.69 36.41 14.25
CA ILE A 27 24.08 35.94 14.42
C ILE A 27 24.87 36.92 15.30
N ALA A 28 24.71 38.20 15.03
CA ALA A 28 25.35 39.29 15.76
C ALA A 28 24.45 40.53 15.71
N LYS A 29 24.63 41.43 16.68
CA LYS A 29 24.02 42.77 16.67
C LYS A 29 25.03 43.74 16.09
N LEU A 30 24.60 44.57 15.14
CA LEU A 30 25.43 45.63 14.58
C LEU A 30 25.12 46.94 15.29
N GLN A 31 26.13 47.56 15.89
CA GLN A 31 26.06 48.95 16.31
C GLN A 31 26.44 49.81 15.12
N LEU A 32 25.44 50.47 14.54
CA LEU A 32 25.61 51.32 13.35
C LEU A 32 26.50 52.52 13.65
N ASP A 33 27.36 52.87 12.70
CA ASP A 33 28.16 54.09 12.78
C ASP A 33 27.29 55.35 12.68
N ASP A 34 26.17 55.25 11.95
CA ASP A 34 25.16 56.31 11.80
C ASP A 34 23.74 55.79 12.14
N PRO A 35 23.27 55.95 13.39
CA PRO A 35 21.96 55.47 13.82
C PRO A 35 20.79 56.22 13.17
N SER A 36 21.02 57.35 12.49
CA SER A 36 19.95 58.09 11.79
C SER A 36 19.43 57.37 10.55
N ARG A 37 20.20 56.42 10.01
CA ARG A 37 19.85 55.64 8.81
C ARG A 37 18.83 54.53 9.05
N VAL A 38 18.58 54.15 10.32
CA VAL A 38 17.67 53.07 10.69
C VAL A 38 16.70 53.54 11.77
N GLN A 39 15.43 53.70 11.41
CA GLN A 39 14.36 54.08 12.33
C GLN A 39 13.78 52.81 12.99
N GLN A 40 13.88 52.70 14.32
CA GLN A 40 13.25 51.59 15.06
C GLN A 40 11.75 51.88 15.23
N ALA A 41 10.90 50.97 14.76
CA ALA A 41 9.46 51.05 14.98
C ALA A 41 9.11 50.63 16.41
N GLU A 42 8.33 51.45 17.12
CA GLU A 42 7.75 51.06 18.40
C GLU A 42 6.58 50.08 18.19
N LEU A 43 6.53 49.00 18.98
CA LEU A 43 5.49 47.99 18.88
C LEU A 43 4.16 48.56 19.40
N HIS A 44 3.17 48.73 18.52
CA HIS A 44 1.83 49.14 18.94
C HIS A 44 1.13 47.98 19.68
N THR A 45 0.86 48.16 20.98
CA THR A 45 0.19 47.17 21.84
C THR A 45 -1.32 47.40 21.97
N GLY A 46 -1.85 48.45 21.34
CA GLY A 46 -3.28 48.72 21.30
C GLY A 46 -4.05 47.72 20.43
N SER A 47 -5.28 47.41 20.81
CA SER A 47 -6.20 46.71 19.90
C SER A 47 -6.57 47.63 18.75
N LEU A 48 -6.59 47.08 17.53
CA LEU A 48 -7.10 47.81 16.39
C LEU A 48 -8.57 48.20 16.66
N PRO A 49 -8.97 49.47 16.44
CA PRO A 49 -10.36 49.87 16.61
C PRO A 49 -11.22 48.99 15.71
N GLN A 50 -12.27 48.37 16.28
CA GLN A 50 -13.23 47.61 15.50
C GLN A 50 -13.88 48.54 14.49
N ILE A 51 -13.47 48.44 13.23
CA ILE A 51 -14.23 49.00 12.11
C ILE A 51 -15.54 48.22 12.12
N GLN A 52 -16.60 48.84 12.63
CA GLN A 52 -17.95 48.36 12.35
C GLN A 52 -18.07 48.34 10.83
N SER A 53 -18.11 47.15 10.25
CA SER A 53 -18.40 46.97 8.83
C SER A 53 -19.84 47.41 8.58
N LEU A 54 -20.04 48.72 8.49
CA LEU A 54 -21.30 49.41 8.19
C LEU A 54 -21.63 49.35 6.69
N ALA A 55 -20.82 48.63 5.89
CA ALA A 55 -21.01 48.51 4.45
C ALA A 55 -21.25 47.04 4.08
N LEU A 56 -22.47 46.76 3.57
CA LEU A 56 -22.89 45.59 2.77
C LEU A 56 -23.51 44.36 3.45
N GLN A 57 -23.36 44.11 4.76
CA GLN A 57 -24.09 43.01 5.40
C GLN A 57 -25.53 43.43 5.74
N GLY A 58 -26.46 43.25 4.81
CA GLY A 58 -27.85 43.56 5.08
C GLY A 58 -28.41 42.69 6.21
N GLU A 59 -29.07 43.32 7.18
CA GLU A 59 -29.71 42.65 8.33
C GLU A 59 -30.80 41.66 7.92
N LYS A 60 -31.28 41.73 6.68
CA LYS A 60 -32.32 40.86 6.13
C LYS A 60 -31.86 39.40 6.09
N LEU A 61 -32.77 38.51 6.48
CA LEU A 61 -32.49 37.09 6.70
C LEU A 61 -31.89 36.35 5.50
N HIS A 62 -32.33 36.63 4.26
CA HIS A 62 -31.75 36.02 3.05
C HIS A 62 -30.28 36.40 2.82
N ARG A 63 -29.89 37.64 3.13
CA ARG A 63 -28.49 38.10 3.00
C ARG A 63 -27.61 37.49 4.07
N VAL A 64 -28.15 37.35 5.28
CA VAL A 64 -27.49 36.64 6.38
C VAL A 64 -27.27 35.17 6.02
N PHE A 65 -28.26 34.51 5.42
CA PHE A 65 -28.14 33.15 4.93
C PHE A 65 -27.01 33.01 3.90
N HIS A 66 -27.03 33.81 2.82
CA HIS A 66 -26.01 33.75 1.77
C HIS A 66 -24.60 34.06 2.32
N SER A 67 -24.45 35.11 3.13
CA SER A 67 -23.15 35.46 3.72
C SER A 67 -22.62 34.35 4.63
N THR A 68 -23.49 33.70 5.42
CA THR A 68 -23.07 32.60 6.29
C THR A 68 -22.69 31.37 5.48
N LEU A 69 -23.45 31.05 4.43
CA LEU A 69 -23.14 29.96 3.51
C LEU A 69 -21.80 30.18 2.79
N ASP A 70 -21.55 31.39 2.29
CA ASP A 70 -20.29 31.74 1.61
C ASP A 70 -19.09 31.55 2.54
N HIS A 71 -19.18 31.95 3.81
CA HIS A 71 -18.11 31.68 4.78
C HIS A 71 -17.82 30.19 4.93
N LEU A 72 -18.85 29.34 4.96
CA LEU A 72 -18.67 27.88 5.07
C LEU A 72 -18.10 27.27 3.79
N VAL A 73 -18.51 27.75 2.61
CA VAL A 73 -17.95 27.34 1.31
C VAL A 73 -16.47 27.75 1.20
N HIS A 74 -16.09 28.93 1.70
CA HIS A 74 -14.69 29.35 1.76
C HIS A 74 -13.85 28.43 2.67
N ILE A 75 -14.40 28.00 3.81
CA ILE A 75 -13.74 27.02 4.70
C ILE A 75 -13.59 25.67 3.98
N MET A 76 -14.63 25.19 3.27
CA MET A 76 -14.53 23.97 2.47
C MET A 76 -13.49 24.09 1.35
N SER A 77 -13.27 25.30 0.84
CA SER A 77 -12.24 25.61 -0.16
C SER A 77 -10.83 25.80 0.44
N GLY A 78 -10.69 25.82 1.77
CA GLY A 78 -9.40 25.89 2.49
C GLY A 78 -9.09 27.23 3.16
N PHE A 79 -9.92 28.26 2.97
CA PHE A 79 -9.71 29.60 3.55
C PHE A 79 -10.13 29.64 5.03
N CYS A 80 -9.27 29.11 5.90
CA CYS A 80 -9.54 28.96 7.32
C CYS A 80 -8.86 30.03 8.18
N LEU A 81 -9.58 30.57 9.17
CA LEU A 81 -9.01 31.44 10.20
C LEU A 81 -8.01 30.70 11.10
N PRO A 82 -7.00 31.37 11.68
CA PRO A 82 -6.10 30.78 12.66
C PRO A 82 -6.81 30.55 14.01
N GLU A 83 -6.32 29.58 14.79
CA GLU A 83 -6.74 29.40 16.19
C GLU A 83 -6.17 30.53 17.05
N PRO A 84 -6.89 31.02 18.09
CA PRO A 84 -8.08 30.43 18.72
C PRO A 84 -9.44 30.89 18.15
N PHE A 85 -9.47 31.74 17.13
CA PHE A 85 -10.72 32.37 16.64
C PHE A 85 -11.61 31.44 15.81
N PHE A 86 -11.03 30.40 15.21
CA PHE A 86 -11.71 29.53 14.25
C PHE A 86 -12.84 28.72 14.89
N SER A 87 -12.56 27.98 15.96
CA SER A 87 -13.52 27.08 16.59
C SER A 87 -14.80 27.78 17.09
N GLY A 88 -14.65 28.93 17.77
CA GLY A 88 -15.78 29.73 18.24
C GLY A 88 -16.64 30.30 17.11
N LYS A 89 -15.99 30.88 16.08
CA LYS A 89 -16.70 31.43 14.91
C LYS A 89 -17.37 30.36 14.05
N LEU A 90 -16.75 29.20 13.91
CA LEU A 90 -17.32 28.07 13.17
C LEU A 90 -18.66 27.63 13.79
N LYS A 91 -18.70 27.50 15.12
CA LYS A 91 -19.92 27.15 15.84
C LYS A 91 -21.01 28.20 15.65
N GLU A 92 -20.67 29.49 15.76
CA GLU A 92 -21.57 30.60 15.50
C GLU A 92 -22.16 30.53 14.08
N TRP A 93 -21.34 30.32 13.06
CA TRP A 93 -21.79 30.24 11.66
C TRP A 93 -22.67 29.03 11.38
N VAL A 94 -22.32 27.84 11.90
CA VAL A 94 -23.14 26.64 11.73
C VAL A 94 -24.50 26.79 12.41
N GLU A 95 -24.53 27.31 13.64
CA GLU A 95 -25.79 27.56 14.36
C GLU A 95 -26.65 28.61 13.64
N ARG A 96 -26.03 29.69 13.15
CA ARG A 96 -26.71 30.75 12.38
C ARG A 96 -27.26 30.23 11.04
N LEU A 97 -26.51 29.39 10.35
CA LEU A 97 -26.98 28.72 9.12
C LEU A 97 -28.20 27.84 9.42
N MET A 98 -28.13 26.98 10.43
CA MET A 98 -29.24 26.08 10.77
C MET A 98 -30.46 26.85 11.27
N LYS A 99 -30.29 27.99 11.93
CA LYS A 99 -31.39 28.87 12.35
C LYS A 99 -32.06 29.53 11.16
N THR A 100 -31.29 30.09 10.23
CA THR A 100 -31.83 30.76 9.02
C THR A 100 -32.51 29.79 8.07
N LEU A 101 -31.96 28.58 7.87
CA LEU A 101 -32.55 27.53 7.03
C LEU A 101 -33.84 26.93 7.61
N ARG A 102 -34.14 27.12 8.89
CA ARG A 102 -35.39 26.65 9.51
C ARG A 102 -36.49 27.71 9.50
N ASP A 103 -36.16 28.96 9.22
CA ASP A 103 -37.11 30.07 9.25
C ASP A 103 -37.96 30.10 7.97
N PRO A 104 -39.30 29.91 8.05
CA PRO A 104 -40.17 29.91 6.87
C PRO A 104 -40.22 31.25 6.12
N SER A 105 -39.65 32.33 6.68
CA SER A 105 -39.53 33.62 6.00
C SER A 105 -38.42 33.69 4.96
N LEU A 106 -37.44 32.75 4.97
CA LEU A 106 -36.32 32.75 4.04
C LEU A 106 -36.76 32.70 2.55
N PRO A 107 -37.61 31.74 2.11
CA PRO A 107 -38.05 31.67 0.71
C PRO A 107 -38.85 32.90 0.26
N LEU A 108 -39.63 33.48 1.16
CA LEU A 108 -40.41 34.69 0.89
C LEU A 108 -39.48 35.87 0.60
N LEU A 109 -38.43 36.03 1.41
CA LEU A 109 -37.47 37.13 1.27
C LEU A 109 -36.56 36.95 0.05
N GLU A 110 -36.13 35.72 -0.26
CA GLU A 110 -35.40 35.43 -1.51
C GLU A 110 -36.28 35.70 -2.74
N LEU A 111 -37.55 35.26 -2.74
CA LEU A 111 -38.47 35.55 -3.83
C LEU A 111 -38.74 37.04 -3.96
N GLN A 112 -38.87 37.77 -2.85
CA GLN A 112 -39.08 39.22 -2.88
C GLN A 112 -37.89 39.97 -3.49
N ASP A 113 -36.66 39.58 -3.18
CA ASP A 113 -35.44 40.20 -3.75
C ASP A 113 -35.24 39.85 -5.23
N ILE A 114 -35.58 38.63 -5.63
CA ILE A 114 -35.60 38.26 -7.05
C ILE A 114 -36.69 39.05 -7.78
N MET A 115 -37.90 39.15 -7.22
CA MET A 115 -39.02 39.87 -7.84
C MET A 115 -38.75 41.36 -7.99
N THR A 116 -37.98 42.02 -7.12
CA THR A 116 -37.60 43.43 -7.33
C THR A 116 -36.68 43.61 -8.54
N SER A 117 -35.78 42.66 -8.80
CA SER A 117 -34.86 42.67 -9.95
C SER A 117 -35.55 42.32 -11.27
N VAL A 118 -36.50 41.38 -11.24
CA VAL A 118 -37.17 40.86 -12.45
C VAL A 118 -38.48 41.62 -12.78
N SER A 119 -39.02 42.39 -11.83
CA SER A 119 -40.21 43.24 -12.05
C SER A 119 -40.06 44.13 -13.29
N GLY A 120 -41.05 44.10 -14.18
CA GLY A 120 -41.03 44.84 -15.46
C GLY A 120 -40.39 44.09 -16.64
N ARG A 121 -39.71 42.97 -16.43
CA ARG A 121 -39.19 42.08 -17.51
C ARG A 121 -40.08 40.88 -17.80
N ILE A 122 -41.10 40.63 -16.96
CA ILE A 122 -42.05 39.52 -17.06
C ILE A 122 -43.42 40.09 -17.47
N PRO A 123 -44.24 39.35 -18.23
CA PRO A 123 -45.63 39.70 -18.48
C PRO A 123 -46.41 40.08 -17.20
N PRO A 124 -47.17 41.20 -17.20
CA PRO A 124 -47.87 41.70 -16.01
C PRO A 124 -48.87 40.69 -15.40
N ALA A 125 -49.45 39.82 -16.23
CA ALA A 125 -50.39 38.79 -15.78
C ALA A 125 -49.70 37.73 -14.90
N VAL A 126 -48.49 37.31 -15.28
CA VAL A 126 -47.66 36.36 -14.53
C VAL A 126 -47.17 37.02 -13.25
N GLU A 127 -46.65 38.25 -13.34
CA GLU A 127 -46.16 39.01 -12.20
C GLU A 127 -47.24 39.20 -11.12
N LYS A 128 -48.47 39.56 -11.53
CA LYS A 128 -49.61 39.72 -10.62
C LYS A 128 -50.01 38.41 -9.93
N SER A 129 -49.95 37.30 -10.65
CA SER A 129 -50.28 35.97 -10.13
C SER A 129 -49.24 35.51 -9.09
N ILE A 130 -47.95 35.71 -9.37
CA ILE A 130 -46.87 35.39 -8.43
C ILE A 130 -46.95 36.27 -7.17
N LYS A 131 -47.16 37.59 -7.33
CA LYS A 131 -47.33 38.52 -6.19
C LYS A 131 -48.53 38.15 -5.30
N LYS A 132 -49.60 37.59 -5.88
CA LYS A 132 -50.76 37.10 -5.13
C LYS A 132 -50.39 35.90 -4.26
N GLU A 133 -49.73 34.89 -4.82
CA GLU A 133 -49.26 33.71 -4.06
C GLU A 133 -48.27 34.11 -2.96
N MET A 134 -47.37 35.06 -3.24
CA MET A 134 -46.46 35.64 -2.23
C MET A 134 -47.20 36.29 -1.06
N ALA A 135 -48.21 37.12 -1.34
CA ALA A 135 -48.99 37.79 -0.31
C ALA A 135 -49.79 36.80 0.55
N GLN A 136 -50.34 35.76 -0.07
CA GLN A 136 -51.05 34.68 0.61
C GLN A 136 -50.11 33.82 1.47
N TYR A 137 -48.89 33.57 1.01
CA TYR A 137 -47.87 32.90 1.81
C TYR A 137 -47.43 33.76 3.01
N ALA A 138 -47.21 35.06 2.78
CA ALA A 138 -46.84 36.00 3.84
C ALA A 138 -47.91 36.11 4.94
N SER A 139 -49.19 36.08 4.60
CA SER A 139 -50.28 36.12 5.60
C SER A 139 -50.40 34.83 6.43
N ASN A 140 -50.00 33.69 5.86
CA ASN A 140 -50.15 32.37 6.48
C ASN A 140 -48.86 31.85 7.14
N ILE A 141 -47.81 32.65 7.21
CA ILE A 141 -46.44 32.21 7.56
C ILE A 141 -46.29 31.62 8.97
N THR A 142 -47.13 32.06 9.92
CA THR A 142 -47.16 31.53 11.30
C THR A 142 -47.90 30.20 11.43
N SER A 143 -48.57 29.73 10.37
CA SER A 143 -49.26 28.43 10.37
C SER A 143 -48.28 27.28 10.22
N VAL A 144 -48.40 26.27 11.09
CA VAL A 144 -47.59 25.05 11.08
C VAL A 144 -47.70 24.26 9.77
N LEU A 145 -48.81 24.42 9.04
CA LEU A 145 -49.09 23.75 7.76
C LEU A 145 -48.66 24.56 6.53
N CYS A 146 -48.10 25.76 6.71
CA CYS A 146 -47.76 26.64 5.60
C CYS A 146 -46.48 26.14 4.88
N GLN A 147 -46.65 25.66 3.65
CA GLN A 147 -45.54 25.32 2.75
C GLN A 147 -45.36 26.39 1.68
N PHE A 148 -44.12 26.64 1.27
CA PHE A 148 -43.83 27.59 0.20
C PHE A 148 -44.49 27.10 -1.11
N PRO A 149 -45.24 27.95 -1.83
CA PRO A 149 -46.04 27.57 -3.00
C PRO A 149 -45.19 27.35 -4.27
N SER A 150 -44.11 26.56 -4.17
CA SER A 150 -43.17 26.30 -5.27
C SER A 150 -43.87 25.73 -6.51
N GLN A 151 -44.66 24.66 -6.37
CA GLN A 151 -45.35 24.04 -7.50
C GLN A 151 -46.41 24.96 -8.14
N GLN A 152 -47.10 25.77 -7.34
CA GLN A 152 -48.10 26.72 -7.84
C GLN A 152 -47.43 27.82 -8.67
N ILE A 153 -46.30 28.35 -8.20
CA ILE A 153 -45.50 29.33 -8.95
C ILE A 153 -44.91 28.71 -10.23
N ALA A 154 -44.40 27.47 -10.18
CA ALA A 154 -43.93 26.74 -11.36
C ALA A 154 -45.06 26.60 -12.41
N ASN A 155 -46.25 26.15 -12.00
CA ASN A 155 -47.38 25.97 -12.88
C ASN A 155 -47.83 27.29 -13.54
N ILE A 156 -47.75 28.43 -12.83
CA ILE A 156 -48.04 29.75 -13.40
C ILE A 156 -47.03 30.10 -14.52
N LEU A 157 -45.75 29.79 -14.32
CA LEU A 157 -44.72 30.01 -15.34
C LEU A 157 -44.89 29.06 -16.53
N ASP A 158 -45.12 27.77 -16.28
CA ASP A 158 -45.27 26.74 -17.30
C ASP A 158 -46.53 26.96 -18.15
N SER A 159 -47.63 27.37 -17.52
CA SER A 159 -48.88 27.68 -18.23
C SER A 159 -48.73 28.88 -19.16
N HIS A 160 -47.99 29.92 -18.77
CA HIS A 160 -47.65 31.03 -19.67
C HIS A 160 -46.60 30.64 -20.72
N ALA A 161 -45.64 29.78 -20.38
CA ALA A 161 -44.69 29.27 -21.36
C ALA A 161 -45.37 28.44 -22.46
N ALA A 162 -46.46 27.73 -22.11
CA ALA A 162 -47.27 26.96 -23.04
C ALA A 162 -48.10 27.81 -24.02
N THR A 163 -48.44 29.06 -23.67
CA THR A 163 -49.16 29.98 -24.58
C THR A 163 -48.24 30.67 -25.59
N LEU A 164 -46.92 30.64 -25.37
CA LEU A 164 -45.93 31.20 -26.28
C LEU A 164 -45.66 30.22 -27.43
N ASN A 165 -46.10 30.56 -28.63
CA ASN A 165 -45.94 29.73 -29.84
C ASN A 165 -44.56 29.89 -30.53
N ARG A 166 -43.87 31.02 -30.30
CA ARG A 166 -42.56 31.32 -30.91
C ARG A 166 -41.41 30.92 -30.00
N LYS A 167 -40.45 30.15 -30.56
CA LYS A 167 -39.28 29.64 -29.82
C LYS A 167 -38.41 30.76 -29.23
N SER A 168 -38.17 31.84 -29.99
CA SER A 168 -37.37 32.99 -29.53
C SER A 168 -38.02 33.73 -28.35
N GLU A 169 -39.34 33.94 -28.39
CA GLU A 169 -40.09 34.58 -27.30
C GLU A 169 -40.09 33.71 -26.04
N ARG A 170 -40.16 32.38 -26.21
CA ARG A 170 -40.05 31.41 -25.12
C ARG A 170 -38.65 31.40 -24.48
N GLU A 171 -37.58 31.45 -25.27
CA GLU A 171 -36.20 31.54 -24.76
C GLU A 171 -35.94 32.84 -23.98
N VAL A 172 -36.42 33.98 -24.48
CA VAL A 172 -36.32 35.27 -23.77
C VAL A 172 -37.13 35.25 -22.46
N PHE A 173 -38.33 34.68 -22.47
CA PHE A 173 -39.13 34.48 -21.27
C PHE A 173 -38.39 33.62 -20.24
N PHE A 174 -37.86 32.46 -20.63
CA PHE A 174 -37.09 31.60 -19.74
C PHE A 174 -35.83 32.28 -19.19
N MET A 175 -35.09 33.03 -20.00
CA MET A 175 -33.93 33.80 -19.53
C MET A 175 -34.32 34.84 -18.48
N ASN A 176 -35.44 35.52 -18.67
CA ASN A 176 -35.94 36.51 -17.70
C ASN A 176 -36.49 35.86 -16.42
N THR A 177 -37.11 34.66 -16.51
CA THR A 177 -37.69 33.97 -15.36
C THR A 177 -36.76 32.95 -14.69
N GLN A 178 -35.54 32.76 -15.20
CA GLN A 178 -34.62 31.70 -14.78
C GLN A 178 -34.32 31.74 -13.27
N SER A 179 -34.11 32.91 -12.70
CA SER A 179 -33.87 33.08 -11.26
C SER A 179 -35.05 32.63 -10.40
N ILE A 180 -36.29 32.85 -10.87
CA ILE A 180 -37.52 32.39 -10.20
C ILE A 180 -37.64 30.86 -10.32
N VAL A 181 -37.38 30.31 -11.51
CA VAL A 181 -37.40 28.85 -11.73
C VAL A 181 -36.37 28.15 -10.83
N GLN A 182 -35.15 28.69 -10.72
CA GLN A 182 -34.10 28.17 -9.84
C GLN A 182 -34.53 28.19 -8.37
N LEU A 183 -35.14 29.29 -7.91
CA LEU A 183 -35.66 29.40 -6.55
C LEU A 183 -36.76 28.35 -6.26
N VAL A 184 -37.70 28.22 -7.19
CA VAL A 184 -38.82 27.29 -7.07
C VAL A 184 -38.33 25.83 -7.06
N GLN A 185 -37.33 25.49 -7.86
CA GLN A 185 -36.67 24.19 -7.84
C GLN A 185 -35.95 23.93 -6.50
N LYS A 186 -35.22 24.94 -6.00
CA LYS A 186 -34.50 24.90 -4.72
C LYS A 186 -35.42 24.59 -3.53
N TYR A 187 -36.65 25.11 -3.54
CA TYR A 187 -37.67 24.89 -2.50
C TYR A 187 -38.77 23.89 -2.88
N ARG A 188 -38.57 23.04 -3.91
CA ARG A 188 -39.58 22.06 -4.36
C ARG A 188 -40.00 21.10 -3.24
N SER A 189 -39.03 20.64 -2.44
CA SER A 189 -39.25 19.74 -1.30
C SER A 189 -39.48 20.49 0.02
N GLY A 190 -39.92 21.74 -0.07
CA GLY A 190 -40.07 22.64 1.07
C GLY A 190 -38.74 23.06 1.70
N ILE A 191 -38.83 23.83 2.78
CA ILE A 191 -37.65 24.43 3.43
C ILE A 191 -36.72 23.38 4.08
N ARG A 192 -37.30 22.28 4.61
CA ARG A 192 -36.54 21.17 5.19
C ARG A 192 -35.78 20.38 4.13
N GLY A 193 -36.38 20.18 2.95
CA GLY A 193 -35.70 19.57 1.81
C GLY A 193 -34.54 20.45 1.32
N HIS A 194 -34.76 21.76 1.23
CA HIS A 194 -33.69 22.70 0.88
C HIS A 194 -32.53 22.69 1.90
N MET A 195 -32.84 22.67 3.20
CA MET A 195 -31.83 22.56 4.26
C MET A 195 -30.96 21.30 4.09
N LYS A 196 -31.57 20.15 3.79
CA LYS A 196 -30.83 18.90 3.54
C LYS A 196 -29.93 19.04 2.29
N ALA A 197 -30.45 19.60 1.20
CA ALA A 197 -29.68 19.82 -0.03
C ALA A 197 -28.43 20.68 0.21
N VAL A 198 -28.55 21.82 0.91
CA VAL A 198 -27.40 22.71 1.21
C VAL A 198 -26.31 22.00 1.99
N VAL A 199 -26.69 21.23 3.02
CA VAL A 199 -25.70 20.48 3.82
C VAL A 199 -25.08 19.35 2.99
N MET A 200 -25.88 18.65 2.19
CA MET A 200 -25.39 17.61 1.30
C MET A 200 -24.42 18.15 0.25
N ASP A 201 -24.66 19.33 -0.30
CA ASP A 201 -23.75 19.99 -1.25
C ASP A 201 -22.39 20.32 -0.60
N LEU A 202 -22.39 20.80 0.65
CA LEU A 202 -21.15 21.03 1.42
C LEU A 202 -20.40 19.71 1.68
N LEU A 203 -21.11 18.62 2.00
CA LEU A 203 -20.50 17.29 2.18
C LEU A 203 -19.94 16.74 0.87
N ARG A 204 -20.65 16.91 -0.25
CA ARG A 204 -20.18 16.54 -1.60
C ARG A 204 -18.92 17.32 -1.99
N GLN A 205 -18.85 18.61 -1.67
CA GLN A 205 -17.67 19.44 -1.94
C GLN A 205 -16.44 18.93 -1.18
N TYR A 206 -16.60 18.57 0.09
CA TYR A 206 -15.54 17.95 0.89
C TYR A 206 -15.09 16.62 0.25
N LEU A 207 -16.04 15.74 -0.06
CA LEU A 207 -15.77 14.41 -0.59
C LEU A 207 -15.04 14.46 -1.96
N LYS A 208 -15.48 15.37 -2.85
CA LYS A 208 -14.89 15.59 -4.17
C LYS A 208 -13.39 15.85 -4.10
N VAL A 209 -12.94 16.60 -3.08
CA VAL A 209 -11.52 16.87 -2.85
C VAL A 209 -10.83 15.65 -2.24
N GLU A 210 -11.36 15.13 -1.13
CA GLU A 210 -10.63 14.15 -0.33
C GLU A 210 -10.51 12.76 -0.98
N ILE A 211 -11.42 12.37 -1.88
CA ILE A 211 -11.31 11.10 -2.64
C ILE A 211 -10.02 11.05 -3.46
N GLN A 212 -9.62 12.18 -4.06
CA GLN A 212 -8.45 12.28 -4.93
C GLN A 212 -7.13 12.00 -4.18
N PHE A 213 -7.14 12.20 -2.86
CA PHE A 213 -5.97 11.99 -2.02
C PHE A 213 -6.03 10.66 -1.26
N GLN A 214 -6.93 9.72 -1.55
CA GLN A 214 -6.95 8.42 -0.85
C GLN A 214 -5.97 7.39 -1.43
N SER A 215 -5.71 7.43 -2.74
CA SER A 215 -4.98 6.38 -3.46
C SER A 215 -3.46 6.62 -3.50
N GLY A 216 -2.72 5.98 -2.60
CA GLY A 216 -1.26 5.98 -2.59
C GLY A 216 -0.63 7.20 -1.90
N HIS A 217 0.65 7.44 -2.20
CA HIS A 217 1.40 8.56 -1.62
C HIS A 217 0.94 9.91 -2.19
N TYR A 218 1.09 10.98 -1.40
CA TYR A 218 0.65 12.34 -1.74
C TYR A 218 1.14 12.79 -3.12
N ASP A 219 2.44 12.68 -3.40
CA ASP A 219 3.01 13.11 -4.68
C ASP A 219 2.38 12.40 -5.89
N LYS A 220 2.13 11.09 -5.79
CA LYS A 220 1.49 10.31 -6.87
C LYS A 220 0.07 10.83 -7.13
N CYS A 221 -0.68 11.14 -6.07
CA CYS A 221 -2.02 11.75 -6.19
C CYS A 221 -1.94 13.10 -6.90
N VAL A 222 -0.97 13.94 -6.56
CA VAL A 222 -0.77 15.26 -7.18
C VAL A 222 -0.39 15.14 -8.66
N PHE A 223 0.46 14.18 -9.02
CA PHE A 223 0.78 13.90 -10.42
C PHE A 223 -0.45 13.43 -11.20
N THR A 224 -1.24 12.49 -10.67
CA THR A 224 -2.49 12.06 -11.29
C THR A 224 -3.45 13.23 -11.47
N LEU A 225 -3.63 14.07 -10.44
CA LEU A 225 -4.46 15.27 -10.50
C LEU A 225 -3.99 16.26 -11.57
N ARG A 226 -2.67 16.44 -11.72
CA ARG A 226 -2.08 17.29 -12.76
C ARG A 226 -2.32 16.73 -14.17
N GLU A 227 -2.20 15.41 -14.33
CA GLU A 227 -2.42 14.73 -15.60
C GLU A 227 -3.89 14.76 -16.04
N GLU A 228 -4.82 14.64 -15.09
CA GLU A 228 -6.26 14.77 -15.34
C GLU A 228 -6.67 16.20 -15.70
N ASN A 229 -6.01 17.21 -15.11
CA ASN A 229 -6.36 18.63 -15.26
C ASN A 229 -5.32 19.44 -16.05
N LYS A 230 -4.71 18.87 -17.12
CA LYS A 230 -3.68 19.55 -17.93
C LYS A 230 -4.08 20.94 -18.44
N GLY A 231 -5.36 21.16 -18.69
CA GLY A 231 -5.89 22.44 -19.20
C GLY A 231 -6.13 23.53 -18.14
N ASP A 232 -6.22 23.18 -16.85
CA ASP A 232 -6.52 24.14 -15.77
C ASP A 232 -5.73 23.81 -14.49
N MET A 233 -4.54 24.40 -14.39
CA MET A 233 -3.66 24.26 -13.22
C MET A 233 -4.18 25.02 -11.99
N ALA A 234 -5.06 26.01 -12.16
CA ALA A 234 -5.64 26.74 -11.03
C ALA A 234 -6.57 25.82 -10.22
N ASN A 235 -7.30 24.94 -10.90
CA ASN A 235 -8.11 23.93 -10.25
C ASN A 235 -7.26 22.98 -9.39
N VAL A 236 -6.11 22.50 -9.91
CA VAL A 236 -5.17 21.65 -9.16
C VAL A 236 -4.68 22.36 -7.90
N LEU A 237 -4.32 23.64 -8.00
CA LEU A 237 -3.92 24.45 -6.84
C LEU A 237 -5.06 24.54 -5.81
N ASN A 238 -6.29 24.74 -6.24
CA ASN A 238 -7.45 24.81 -5.35
C ASN A 238 -7.70 23.48 -4.61
N TYR A 239 -7.54 22.33 -5.27
CA TYR A 239 -7.62 21.01 -4.61
C TYR A 239 -6.53 20.85 -3.54
N ILE A 240 -5.29 21.21 -3.87
CA ILE A 240 -4.15 21.11 -2.94
C ILE A 240 -4.35 22.06 -1.74
N PHE A 241 -4.74 23.31 -2.00
CA PHE A 241 -4.99 24.31 -0.97
C PHE A 241 -6.13 23.89 -0.03
N SER A 242 -7.22 23.32 -0.58
CA SER A 242 -8.31 22.78 0.22
C SER A 242 -7.88 21.58 1.07
N HIS A 243 -7.09 20.65 0.52
CA HIS A 243 -6.59 19.47 1.25
C HIS A 243 -5.60 19.84 2.37
N ALA A 244 -4.80 20.89 2.18
CA ALA A 244 -3.83 21.35 3.19
C ALA A 244 -4.50 21.71 4.54
N GLN A 245 -5.76 22.14 4.52
CA GLN A 245 -6.54 22.50 5.73
C GLN A 245 -7.57 21.42 6.12
N VAL A 246 -7.35 20.15 5.75
CA VAL A 246 -8.28 19.03 6.03
C VAL A 246 -8.65 18.91 7.50
N THR A 247 -7.71 19.14 8.43
CA THR A 247 -7.98 19.06 9.89
C THR A 247 -9.08 20.03 10.33
N LYS A 248 -9.11 21.24 9.78
CA LYS A 248 -10.13 22.27 10.08
C LYS A 248 -11.44 21.96 9.38
N LYS A 249 -11.39 21.48 8.13
CA LYS A 249 -12.56 21.01 7.38
C LYS A 249 -13.26 19.85 8.10
N ASN A 250 -12.50 18.93 8.69
CA ASN A 250 -13.04 17.80 9.44
C ASN A 250 -13.93 18.24 10.60
N LEU A 251 -13.55 19.31 11.31
CA LEU A 251 -14.38 19.87 12.38
C LEU A 251 -15.73 20.35 11.84
N LEU A 252 -15.73 21.14 10.76
CA LEU A 252 -16.94 21.60 10.10
C LEU A 252 -17.82 20.42 9.65
N VAL A 253 -17.25 19.43 8.97
CA VAL A 253 -17.98 18.26 8.48
C VAL A 253 -18.61 17.48 9.64
N THR A 254 -17.89 17.25 10.74
CA THR A 254 -18.47 16.58 11.92
C THR A 254 -19.65 17.36 12.51
N MET A 255 -19.55 18.69 12.61
CA MET A 255 -20.63 19.54 13.11
C MET A 255 -21.86 19.54 12.18
N LEU A 256 -21.64 19.53 10.87
CA LEU A 256 -22.73 19.45 9.88
C LEU A 256 -23.48 18.12 9.97
N ILE A 257 -22.75 17.00 10.09
CA ILE A 257 -23.33 15.67 10.28
C ILE A 257 -24.17 15.63 11.56
N ASP A 258 -23.66 16.20 12.66
CA ASP A 258 -24.35 16.23 13.96
C ASP A 258 -25.66 17.03 13.91
N GLN A 259 -25.64 18.21 13.28
CA GLN A 259 -26.82 19.06 13.17
C GLN A 259 -27.92 18.46 12.29
N LEU A 260 -27.54 17.65 11.30
CA LEU A 260 -28.47 17.00 10.40
C LEU A 260 -29.11 15.76 11.05
N CYS A 261 -28.32 14.97 11.78
CA CYS A 261 -28.74 13.65 12.28
C CYS A 261 -29.21 13.64 13.74
N GLY A 262 -28.92 14.69 14.54
CA GLY A 262 -29.31 14.74 15.95
C GLY A 262 -30.82 14.91 16.21
N ARG A 263 -31.62 15.18 15.18
CA ARG A 263 -33.06 15.49 15.34
C ARG A 263 -34.02 14.59 14.55
N ASP A 264 -33.56 13.97 13.48
CA ASP A 264 -34.40 13.23 12.53
C ASP A 264 -33.97 11.76 12.44
N PRO A 265 -34.85 10.79 12.76
CA PRO A 265 -34.52 9.37 12.64
C PRO A 265 -34.62 8.84 11.19
N THR A 266 -35.23 9.58 10.26
CA THR A 266 -35.39 9.17 8.86
C THR A 266 -34.37 9.85 7.95
N LEU A 267 -33.27 9.14 7.67
CA LEU A 267 -32.31 9.52 6.64
C LEU A 267 -32.93 9.31 5.25
N THR A 268 -32.64 10.21 4.31
CA THR A 268 -32.99 10.03 2.89
C THR A 268 -31.97 9.12 2.22
N ASP A 269 -32.38 8.34 1.22
CA ASP A 269 -31.47 7.42 0.50
C ASP A 269 -30.23 8.13 -0.08
N GLU A 270 -30.41 9.35 -0.59
CA GLU A 270 -29.31 10.16 -1.13
C GLU A 270 -28.28 10.57 -0.06
N LEU A 271 -28.73 10.79 1.18
CA LEU A 271 -27.84 11.10 2.30
C LEU A 271 -27.12 9.85 2.79
N MET A 272 -27.80 8.69 2.80
CA MET A 272 -27.15 7.42 3.12
C MET A 272 -26.03 7.11 2.12
N ALA A 273 -26.22 7.38 0.83
CA ALA A 273 -25.17 7.21 -0.18
C ALA A 273 -23.93 8.08 0.13
N ILE A 274 -24.09 9.38 0.41
CA ILE A 274 -22.98 10.28 0.76
C ILE A 274 -22.28 9.83 2.04
N LEU A 275 -23.04 9.44 3.07
CA LEU A 275 -22.47 8.96 4.33
C LEU A 275 -21.69 7.65 4.12
N THR A 276 -22.18 6.72 3.29
CA THR A 276 -21.46 5.49 2.93
C THR A 276 -20.15 5.81 2.22
N GLU A 277 -20.13 6.75 1.26
CA GLU A 277 -18.90 7.21 0.60
C GLU A 277 -17.93 7.85 1.62
N LEU A 278 -18.41 8.64 2.57
CA LEU A 278 -17.59 9.18 3.66
C LEU A 278 -16.97 8.08 4.54
N THR A 279 -17.61 6.91 4.68
CA THR A 279 -17.03 5.79 5.44
C THR A 279 -15.91 5.05 4.71
N GLN A 280 -15.77 5.23 3.39
CA GLN A 280 -14.70 4.62 2.59
C GLN A 280 -13.37 5.37 2.72
N LEU A 281 -13.40 6.59 3.26
CA LEU A 281 -12.22 7.37 3.59
C LEU A 281 -11.38 6.65 4.66
N SER A 282 -10.15 6.28 4.30
CA SER A 282 -9.31 5.35 5.08
C SER A 282 -8.07 5.98 5.72
N LYS A 283 -7.72 7.23 5.35
CA LYS A 283 -6.56 7.91 5.94
C LYS A 283 -6.77 8.25 7.42
N THR A 284 -5.67 8.38 8.15
CA THR A 284 -5.71 8.73 9.58
C THR A 284 -6.23 10.15 9.82
N THR A 285 -6.02 11.06 8.85
CA THR A 285 -6.46 12.47 8.93
C THR A 285 -7.99 12.60 8.94
N ASN A 286 -8.69 11.85 8.07
CA ASN A 286 -10.14 11.88 7.90
C ASN A 286 -10.87 10.80 8.71
N ALA A 287 -10.16 9.98 9.49
CA ALA A 287 -10.72 8.92 10.32
C ALA A 287 -11.85 9.39 11.25
N LYS A 288 -11.78 10.60 11.82
CA LYS A 288 -12.84 11.15 12.68
C LYS A 288 -14.16 11.35 11.93
N VAL A 289 -14.09 11.84 10.70
CA VAL A 289 -15.26 12.06 9.83
C VAL A 289 -15.85 10.73 9.39
N SER A 290 -15.01 9.80 8.92
CA SER A 290 -15.41 8.45 8.49
C SER A 290 -16.10 7.68 9.63
N LEU A 291 -15.51 7.73 10.84
CA LEU A 291 -16.10 7.13 12.03
C LEU A 291 -17.44 7.79 12.39
N ARG A 292 -17.54 9.12 12.33
CA ARG A 292 -18.79 9.82 12.65
C ARG A 292 -19.90 9.51 11.65
N ALA A 293 -19.59 9.46 10.36
CA ALA A 293 -20.53 9.03 9.32
C ALA A 293 -21.02 7.59 9.58
N ARG A 294 -20.11 6.68 9.96
CA ARG A 294 -20.47 5.30 10.33
C ARG A 294 -21.36 5.23 11.57
N GLN A 295 -21.06 6.02 12.60
CA GLN A 295 -21.89 6.11 13.81
C GLN A 295 -23.32 6.56 13.47
N VAL A 296 -23.46 7.53 12.57
CA VAL A 296 -24.77 8.01 12.10
C VAL A 296 -25.52 6.94 11.31
N LEU A 297 -24.86 6.22 10.40
CA LEU A 297 -25.47 5.11 9.66
C LEU A 297 -25.96 4.02 10.62
N ILE A 298 -25.15 3.63 11.61
CA ILE A 298 -25.56 2.68 12.64
C ILE A 298 -26.74 3.23 13.47
N ALA A 299 -26.69 4.50 13.87
CA ALA A 299 -27.76 5.14 14.62
C ALA A 299 -29.09 5.20 13.86
N SER A 300 -29.06 5.27 12.53
CA SER A 300 -30.26 5.26 11.69
C SER A 300 -30.98 3.91 11.68
N HIS A 301 -30.25 2.81 11.90
CA HIS A 301 -30.83 1.48 12.08
C HIS A 301 -31.40 1.28 13.50
N LEU A 302 -31.01 2.13 14.47
CA LEU A 302 -31.53 2.08 15.83
C LEU A 302 -32.82 2.90 15.95
N PRO A 303 -33.82 2.42 16.71
CA PRO A 303 -35.05 3.18 16.93
C PRO A 303 -34.75 4.50 17.66
N SER A 304 -35.43 5.57 17.22
CA SER A 304 -35.27 6.92 17.77
C SER A 304 -35.51 6.96 19.28
N TYR A 305 -34.93 7.95 19.97
CA TYR A 305 -35.15 8.16 21.40
C TYR A 305 -36.65 8.23 21.76
N GLU A 306 -37.47 8.94 20.99
CA GLU A 306 -38.90 9.10 21.25
C GLU A 306 -39.68 7.78 21.06
N LEU A 307 -39.34 7.00 20.02
CA LEU A 307 -39.90 5.66 19.83
C LEU A 307 -39.48 4.71 20.95
N ARG A 308 -38.20 4.73 21.36
CA ARG A 308 -37.71 3.94 22.50
C ARG A 308 -38.35 4.38 23.81
N HIS A 309 -38.55 5.68 24.03
CA HIS A 309 -39.27 6.21 25.18
C HIS A 309 -40.70 5.69 25.24
N ASN A 310 -41.46 5.81 24.14
CA ASN A 310 -42.83 5.31 24.06
C ASN A 310 -42.90 3.79 24.22
N GLN A 311 -41.93 3.05 23.68
CA GLN A 311 -41.84 1.60 23.83
C GLN A 311 -41.58 1.20 25.29
N VAL A 312 -40.62 1.84 25.95
CA VAL A 312 -40.30 1.58 27.36
C VAL A 312 -41.47 1.99 28.27
N GLU A 313 -42.11 3.12 27.98
CA GLU A 313 -43.31 3.58 28.70
C GLU A 313 -44.47 2.59 28.53
N SER A 314 -44.72 2.10 27.31
CA SER A 314 -45.72 1.07 27.04
C SER A 314 -45.43 -0.23 27.79
N ILE A 315 -44.15 -0.63 27.90
CA ILE A 315 -43.76 -1.82 28.66
C ILE A 315 -44.02 -1.60 30.15
N PHE A 316 -43.62 -0.45 30.71
CA PHE A 316 -43.91 -0.11 32.11
C PHE A 316 -45.40 -0.07 32.41
N LEU A 317 -46.21 0.54 31.55
CA LEU A 317 -47.67 0.60 31.71
C LEU A 317 -48.33 -0.78 31.55
N SER A 318 -47.82 -1.65 30.67
CA SER A 318 -48.32 -3.02 30.50
C SER A 318 -47.93 -3.97 31.66
N ALA A 319 -46.91 -3.61 32.44
CA ALA A 319 -46.46 -4.36 33.60
C ALA A 319 -47.24 -3.99 34.89
N ILE A 320 -48.14 -3.00 34.81
CA ILE A 320 -48.99 -2.54 35.91
C ILE A 320 -50.38 -3.18 35.77
N ASP A 321 -50.79 -3.97 36.75
CA ASP A 321 -52.15 -4.54 36.83
C ASP A 321 -53.21 -3.44 37.03
N MET A 322 -54.43 -3.64 36.51
CA MET A 322 -55.54 -2.66 36.53
C MET A 322 -55.94 -2.18 37.93
N TYR A 323 -55.59 -2.94 38.96
CA TYR A 323 -55.85 -2.60 40.36
C TYR A 323 -54.61 -2.10 41.11
N GLY A 324 -53.42 -2.05 40.49
CA GLY A 324 -52.22 -1.39 41.03
C GLY A 324 -51.46 -2.13 42.15
N HIS A 325 -51.74 -3.41 42.41
CA HIS A 325 -51.21 -4.12 43.59
C HIS A 325 -50.14 -5.20 43.32
N GLN A 326 -49.82 -5.58 42.07
CA GLN A 326 -48.81 -6.63 41.78
C GLN A 326 -47.84 -6.28 40.63
N PHE A 327 -46.55 -6.57 40.85
CA PHE A 327 -45.46 -6.43 39.87
C PHE A 327 -45.33 -7.69 39.01
N CYS A 328 -45.59 -7.61 37.71
CA CYS A 328 -45.29 -8.71 36.78
C CYS A 328 -43.85 -8.63 36.27
N ILE A 329 -42.93 -9.35 36.93
CA ILE A 329 -41.49 -9.35 36.62
C ILE A 329 -41.19 -9.87 35.20
N GLU A 330 -42.01 -10.79 34.67
CA GLU A 330 -41.84 -11.40 33.34
C GLU A 330 -41.89 -10.36 32.20
N ASN A 331 -42.73 -9.33 32.31
CA ASN A 331 -42.81 -8.26 31.32
C ASN A 331 -41.61 -7.29 31.41
N LEU A 332 -40.98 -7.16 32.58
CA LEU A 332 -39.80 -6.32 32.83
C LEU A 332 -38.48 -7.03 32.49
N GLN A 333 -38.45 -8.37 32.46
CA GLN A 333 -37.27 -9.14 32.03
C GLN A 333 -36.81 -8.78 30.62
N LYS A 334 -37.73 -8.42 29.72
CA LYS A 334 -37.41 -7.92 28.37
C LYS A 334 -36.55 -6.66 28.40
N LEU A 335 -36.72 -5.77 29.39
CA LEU A 335 -35.90 -4.55 29.56
C LEU A 335 -34.58 -4.83 30.29
N ILE A 336 -34.54 -5.84 31.15
CA ILE A 336 -33.33 -6.23 31.90
C ILE A 336 -32.34 -6.93 30.96
N LEU A 337 -32.81 -7.84 30.11
CA LEU A 337 -31.98 -8.64 29.19
C LEU A 337 -31.81 -8.01 27.79
N SER A 338 -32.40 -6.85 27.51
CA SER A 338 -32.29 -6.23 26.19
C SER A 338 -30.83 -5.85 25.86
N GLU A 339 -30.38 -6.18 24.65
CA GLU A 339 -29.06 -5.78 24.13
C GLU A 339 -28.95 -4.26 23.91
N THR A 340 -30.06 -3.58 23.60
CA THR A 340 -30.09 -2.13 23.41
C THR A 340 -29.91 -1.40 24.74
N SER A 341 -29.06 -0.38 24.79
CA SER A 341 -28.90 0.49 25.97
C SER A 341 -30.22 1.18 26.31
N ILE A 342 -30.70 1.02 27.56
CA ILE A 342 -31.87 1.75 28.07
C ILE A 342 -31.51 2.86 29.06
N PHE A 343 -30.24 2.96 29.47
CA PHE A 343 -29.79 3.90 30.50
C PHE A 343 -29.87 5.37 30.07
N ASP A 344 -30.12 5.66 28.80
CA ASP A 344 -30.40 7.01 28.28
C ASP A 344 -31.88 7.41 28.40
N VAL A 345 -32.80 6.44 28.39
CA VAL A 345 -34.26 6.68 28.46
C VAL A 345 -34.81 6.43 29.87
N LEU A 346 -34.33 5.38 30.53
CA LEU A 346 -34.78 4.90 31.85
C LEU A 346 -34.81 5.98 32.95
N PRO A 347 -33.82 6.89 33.06
CA PRO A 347 -33.76 7.88 34.13
C PRO A 347 -34.90 8.90 34.10
N ASN A 348 -35.49 9.17 32.93
CA ASN A 348 -36.64 10.05 32.82
C ASN A 348 -37.86 9.47 33.57
N PHE A 349 -37.97 8.14 33.64
CA PHE A 349 -39.06 7.45 34.34
C PHE A 349 -38.91 7.45 35.87
N PHE A 350 -37.73 7.76 36.43
CA PHE A 350 -37.58 7.97 37.88
C PHE A 350 -38.45 9.13 38.39
N TYR A 351 -38.80 10.06 37.50
CA TYR A 351 -39.57 11.27 37.80
C TYR A 351 -40.98 11.24 37.19
N HIS A 352 -41.46 10.08 36.77
CA HIS A 352 -42.79 9.90 36.18
C HIS A 352 -43.92 10.28 37.15
N SER A 353 -45.08 10.68 36.62
CA SER A 353 -46.25 11.09 37.43
C SER A 353 -46.84 9.93 38.23
N ASN A 354 -46.83 8.72 37.67
CA ASN A 354 -47.28 7.49 38.32
C ASN A 354 -46.20 6.91 39.25
N GLN A 355 -46.55 6.72 40.53
CA GLN A 355 -45.68 6.17 41.57
C GLN A 355 -45.18 4.75 41.25
N VAL A 356 -46.04 3.88 40.71
CA VAL A 356 -45.69 2.49 40.40
C VAL A 356 -44.63 2.43 39.29
N VAL A 357 -44.72 3.34 38.31
CA VAL A 357 -43.72 3.47 37.24
C VAL A 357 -42.36 3.91 37.82
N ARG A 358 -42.34 4.83 38.80
CA ARG A 358 -41.09 5.25 39.45
C ARG A 358 -40.41 4.09 40.20
N MET A 359 -41.20 3.30 40.93
CA MET A 359 -40.70 2.11 41.64
C MET A 359 -40.16 1.06 40.65
N ALA A 360 -40.93 0.75 39.59
CA ALA A 360 -40.52 -0.18 38.56
C ALA A 360 -39.24 0.28 37.82
N ALA A 361 -39.13 1.57 37.50
CA ALA A 361 -37.96 2.12 36.82
C ALA A 361 -36.68 2.02 37.67
N LEU A 362 -36.76 2.33 38.97
CA LEU A 362 -35.63 2.19 39.89
C LEU A 362 -35.21 0.71 40.03
N GLU A 363 -36.16 -0.22 40.12
CA GLU A 363 -35.85 -1.65 40.20
C GLU A 363 -35.22 -2.18 38.90
N VAL A 364 -35.74 -1.78 37.72
CA VAL A 364 -35.14 -2.15 36.43
C VAL A 364 -33.71 -1.61 36.33
N TYR A 365 -33.46 -0.38 36.81
CA TYR A 365 -32.10 0.17 36.86
C TYR A 365 -31.18 -0.67 37.74
N VAL A 366 -31.60 -1.01 38.97
CA VAL A 366 -30.81 -1.82 39.90
C VAL A 366 -30.54 -3.21 39.33
N ARG A 367 -31.57 -3.93 38.88
CA ARG A 367 -31.40 -5.28 38.31
C ARG A 367 -30.51 -5.28 37.06
N ARG A 368 -30.57 -4.21 36.25
CA ARG A 368 -29.73 -4.06 35.06
C ARG A 368 -28.30 -3.61 35.34
N ALA A 369 -28.10 -2.69 36.29
CA ALA A 369 -26.76 -2.24 36.69
C ALA A 369 -25.99 -3.33 37.45
N TYR A 370 -26.70 -4.21 38.14
CA TYR A 370 -26.13 -5.28 38.95
C TYR A 370 -26.36 -6.69 38.35
N ILE A 371 -26.51 -6.84 37.02
CA ILE A 371 -26.71 -8.16 36.35
C ILE A 371 -25.62 -9.18 36.72
N ALA A 372 -24.38 -8.74 36.88
CA ALA A 372 -23.26 -9.61 37.24
C ALA A 372 -23.31 -10.11 38.70
N TYR A 373 -24.13 -9.50 39.56
CA TYR A 373 -24.24 -9.82 40.98
C TYR A 373 -25.49 -10.65 41.25
N GLU A 374 -25.40 -11.56 42.23
CA GLU A 374 -26.56 -12.30 42.71
C GLU A 374 -27.35 -11.39 43.66
N LEU A 375 -28.51 -10.88 43.21
CA LEU A 375 -29.43 -10.09 44.03
C LEU A 375 -30.30 -11.03 44.87
N ASN A 376 -30.16 -10.95 46.20
CA ASN A 376 -30.87 -11.80 47.15
C ASN A 376 -32.26 -11.26 47.50
N SER A 377 -32.35 -9.94 47.66
CA SER A 377 -33.59 -9.24 47.99
C SER A 377 -33.59 -7.85 47.38
N VAL A 378 -34.76 -7.42 46.92
CA VAL A 378 -35.03 -6.06 46.46
C VAL A 378 -36.33 -5.62 47.14
N GLN A 379 -36.26 -4.61 48.00
CA GLN A 379 -37.37 -4.09 48.77
C GLN A 379 -37.61 -2.62 48.42
N HIS A 380 -38.88 -2.26 48.27
CA HIS A 380 -39.29 -0.88 48.04
C HIS A 380 -39.70 -0.23 49.35
N ARG A 381 -39.08 0.90 49.71
CA ARG A 381 -39.42 1.72 50.88
C ARG A 381 -39.83 3.11 50.44
N GLN A 382 -40.80 3.70 51.13
CA GLN A 382 -41.29 5.05 50.87
C GLN A 382 -40.96 5.95 52.06
N LEU A 383 -40.35 7.11 51.77
CA LEU A 383 -40.11 8.15 52.79
C LEU A 383 -41.38 8.98 53.05
N LYS A 384 -41.35 9.77 54.13
CA LYS A 384 -42.45 10.66 54.55
C LYS A 384 -42.87 11.69 53.48
N ASP A 385 -42.00 11.97 52.51
CA ASP A 385 -42.22 12.93 51.41
C ASP A 385 -42.58 12.25 50.06
N ASN A 386 -43.09 11.01 50.09
CA ASN A 386 -43.43 10.22 48.89
C ASN A 386 -42.27 9.92 47.92
N THR A 387 -41.02 10.02 48.40
CA THR A 387 -39.81 9.62 47.67
C THR A 387 -39.65 8.11 47.70
N CYS A 388 -39.41 7.50 46.53
CA CYS A 388 -39.19 6.06 46.38
C CYS A 388 -37.71 5.71 46.66
N ILE A 389 -37.50 4.72 47.52
CA ILE A 389 -36.20 4.11 47.80
C ILE A 389 -36.26 2.63 47.43
N VAL A 390 -35.26 2.16 46.69
CA VAL A 390 -35.06 0.73 46.45
C VAL A 390 -33.85 0.27 47.26
N GLU A 391 -34.11 -0.58 48.24
CA GLU A 391 -33.10 -1.26 49.03
C GLU A 391 -32.83 -2.63 48.39
N PHE A 392 -31.58 -2.99 48.18
CA PHE A 392 -31.22 -4.26 47.59
C PHE A 392 -30.02 -4.89 48.27
N GLN A 393 -30.08 -6.20 48.45
CA GLN A 393 -28.97 -6.98 48.98
C GLN A 393 -28.38 -7.84 47.86
N PHE A 394 -27.06 -7.79 47.72
CA PHE A 394 -26.36 -8.51 46.66
C PHE A 394 -25.11 -9.21 47.20
N MET A 395 -24.77 -10.33 46.57
CA MET A 395 -23.52 -11.05 46.80
C MET A 395 -22.54 -10.79 45.65
N LEU A 396 -21.25 -10.77 45.99
CA LEU A 396 -20.18 -10.70 44.98
C LEU A 396 -20.22 -11.95 44.08
N PRO A 397 -19.81 -11.87 42.81
CA PRO A 397 -19.69 -13.04 41.94
C PRO A 397 -18.69 -14.06 42.50
N THR A 398 -18.87 -15.35 42.20
CA THR A 398 -17.96 -16.44 42.65
C THR A 398 -16.51 -16.26 42.19
N SER A 399 -16.27 -15.47 41.14
CA SER A 399 -14.95 -15.11 40.63
C SER A 399 -14.23 -13.99 41.39
N HIS A 400 -14.90 -13.33 42.35
CA HIS A 400 -14.32 -12.19 43.08
C HIS A 400 -13.39 -12.66 44.22
N PRO A 401 -12.17 -12.08 44.38
CA PRO A 401 -11.20 -12.49 45.40
C PRO A 401 -11.77 -12.57 46.82
N ASN A 402 -12.58 -11.57 47.22
CA ASN A 402 -13.22 -11.53 48.55
C ASN A 402 -14.33 -12.58 48.77
N ARG A 403 -14.80 -13.31 47.74
CA ARG A 403 -15.76 -14.44 47.91
C ARG A 403 -15.03 -15.80 47.93
N GLY A 404 -13.81 -15.88 47.39
CA GLY A 404 -13.03 -17.11 47.25
C GLY A 404 -12.29 -17.61 48.51
N ASN A 405 -12.42 -16.94 49.65
CA ASN A 405 -11.67 -17.27 50.88
C ASN A 405 -12.47 -18.03 51.96
N ILE A 406 -13.58 -18.69 51.60
CA ILE A 406 -14.32 -19.56 52.55
C ILE A 406 -14.25 -21.01 52.04
N PRO A 407 -13.60 -21.95 52.76
CA PRO A 407 -13.62 -23.37 52.42
C PRO A 407 -14.95 -23.97 52.92
N THR A 408 -15.99 -23.97 52.10
CA THR A 408 -17.16 -24.81 52.35
C THR A 408 -16.93 -26.22 51.80
N LEU A 409 -16.90 -27.19 52.70
CA LEU A 409 -16.94 -28.62 52.42
C LEU A 409 -18.10 -28.98 51.45
N ASN A 410 -17.81 -29.93 50.56
CA ASN A 410 -18.71 -30.70 49.69
C ASN A 410 -19.23 -30.05 48.39
N ARG A 411 -18.45 -30.18 47.30
CA ARG A 411 -18.88 -30.99 46.13
C ARG A 411 -17.71 -31.33 45.21
N THR A 412 -17.58 -32.61 44.93
CA THR A 412 -16.62 -33.24 44.02
C THR A 412 -16.96 -32.96 42.55
N SER A 413 -16.01 -32.38 41.81
CA SER A 413 -15.80 -32.66 40.38
C SER A 413 -14.51 -32.02 39.88
N PHE A 414 -13.59 -32.88 39.43
CA PHE A 414 -12.31 -32.55 38.81
C PHE A 414 -12.47 -31.77 37.51
N GLY A 415 -11.54 -30.84 37.26
CA GLY A 415 -11.32 -30.17 35.98
C GLY A 415 -9.96 -29.47 36.00
N SER A 416 -8.97 -30.15 35.44
CA SER A 416 -7.55 -29.79 35.35
C SER A 416 -7.32 -28.42 34.71
N ASN A 417 -6.49 -27.57 35.34
CA ASN A 417 -5.51 -26.67 34.69
C ASN A 417 -4.82 -25.82 35.77
N LEU A 418 -3.74 -26.36 36.33
CA LEU A 418 -2.81 -25.65 37.19
C LEU A 418 -1.61 -25.27 36.33
N ASN A 419 -1.42 -23.98 36.06
CA ASN A 419 -0.10 -23.41 35.83
C ASN A 419 -0.13 -21.88 35.99
N HIS A 420 0.80 -21.39 36.83
CA HIS A 420 1.20 -20.01 37.06
C HIS A 420 0.31 -19.14 37.97
N TYR A 421 0.70 -18.99 39.25
CA TYR A 421 1.35 -17.78 39.79
C TYR A 421 1.63 -17.91 41.31
N GLY A 422 2.90 -17.68 41.70
CA GLY A 422 3.33 -16.90 42.88
C GLY A 422 3.07 -17.43 44.31
N MET A 423 4.15 -17.76 45.01
CA MET A 423 4.25 -18.00 46.47
C MET A 423 3.49 -16.99 47.34
N VAL A 424 2.69 -17.47 48.31
CA VAL A 424 2.34 -16.73 49.54
C VAL A 424 2.29 -17.69 50.74
N HIS A 425 2.79 -17.21 51.87
CA HIS A 425 3.09 -17.91 53.13
C HIS A 425 1.94 -18.69 53.78
N VAL A 426 2.31 -19.81 54.41
CA VAL A 426 1.49 -20.67 55.28
C VAL A 426 1.23 -19.96 56.61
N ALA A 427 -0.05 -19.80 56.99
CA ALA A 427 -0.48 -19.45 58.34
C ALA A 427 -1.41 -20.55 58.88
N SER A 428 -1.31 -20.78 60.19
CA SER A 428 -1.75 -21.94 60.96
C SER A 428 -3.25 -22.29 60.85
N VAL A 429 -3.55 -23.59 60.78
CA VAL A 429 -4.89 -24.20 60.62
C VAL A 429 -5.66 -24.30 61.96
N SER A 430 -5.17 -23.67 63.03
CA SER A 430 -5.69 -23.89 64.39
C SER A 430 -6.64 -22.79 64.93
N ASP A 431 -6.83 -21.67 64.23
CA ASP A 431 -7.62 -20.53 64.75
C ASP A 431 -9.02 -20.37 64.12
N VAL A 432 -9.48 -21.33 63.30
CA VAL A 432 -10.74 -21.21 62.52
C VAL A 432 -11.93 -21.95 63.16
N LEU A 433 -11.82 -22.45 64.39
CA LEU A 433 -12.87 -23.27 65.02
C LEU A 433 -13.67 -22.60 66.15
N LEU A 434 -13.50 -21.30 66.40
CA LEU A 434 -14.21 -20.59 67.47
C LEU A 434 -14.66 -19.19 67.04
N ASP A 435 -15.55 -19.09 66.05
CA ASP A 435 -16.51 -17.98 66.02
C ASP A 435 -17.76 -18.36 65.22
N ASN A 436 -18.86 -18.61 65.93
CA ASN A 436 -20.14 -19.05 65.37
C ASN A 436 -21.16 -17.91 65.49
N SER A 437 -20.83 -16.75 64.93
CA SER A 437 -21.70 -15.57 64.86
C SER A 437 -22.19 -15.31 63.43
N PHE A 438 -23.51 -15.22 63.31
CA PHE A 438 -24.31 -15.24 62.07
C PHE A 438 -24.14 -13.98 61.20
N THR A 439 -23.49 -14.10 60.03
CA THR A 439 -23.82 -13.51 58.68
C THR A 439 -22.64 -13.81 57.73
N PRO A 440 -22.85 -14.27 56.48
CA PRO A 440 -21.72 -14.57 55.60
C PRO A 440 -21.01 -13.28 55.15
N PRO A 441 -19.66 -13.20 55.16
CA PRO A 441 -18.86 -11.98 54.97
C PRO A 441 -18.88 -11.39 53.54
N CYS A 442 -19.85 -11.79 52.71
CA CYS A 442 -19.92 -11.45 51.29
C CYS A 442 -21.26 -10.80 50.85
N GLN A 443 -22.22 -10.62 51.77
CA GLN A 443 -23.49 -9.95 51.50
C GLN A 443 -23.37 -8.43 51.75
N ARG A 444 -23.73 -7.63 50.74
CA ARG A 444 -23.69 -6.16 50.82
C ARG A 444 -25.08 -5.60 50.60
N MET A 445 -25.40 -4.52 51.33
CA MET A 445 -26.61 -3.74 51.13
C MET A 445 -26.30 -2.52 50.24
N GLY A 446 -27.18 -2.27 49.28
CA GLY A 446 -27.20 -1.07 48.46
C GLY A 446 -28.55 -0.38 48.52
N ALA A 447 -28.58 0.94 48.36
CA ALA A 447 -29.81 1.70 48.21
C ALA A 447 -29.75 2.61 46.98
N MET A 448 -30.86 2.75 46.29
CA MET A 448 -31.03 3.71 45.19
C MET A 448 -32.18 4.66 45.49
N VAL A 449 -31.92 5.97 45.34
CA VAL A 449 -32.91 7.04 45.61
C VAL A 449 -32.94 8.03 44.44
N SER A 450 -34.10 8.62 44.17
CA SER A 450 -34.27 9.66 43.14
C SER A 450 -34.81 10.96 43.73
N PHE A 451 -34.15 12.08 43.45
CA PHE A 451 -34.55 13.44 43.85
C PHE A 451 -34.60 14.38 42.65
N ARG A 452 -35.52 15.35 42.69
CA ARG A 452 -35.68 16.35 41.61
C ARG A 452 -34.59 17.42 41.64
N SER A 453 -34.02 17.71 42.81
CA SER A 453 -32.91 18.64 42.94
C SER A 453 -31.88 18.14 43.96
N PHE A 454 -30.64 18.62 43.83
CA PHE A 454 -29.59 18.30 44.79
C PHE A 454 -29.84 18.87 46.19
N LEU A 455 -30.57 19.99 46.26
CA LEU A 455 -30.94 20.62 47.53
C LEU A 455 -31.93 19.75 48.32
N ASP A 456 -32.87 19.10 47.63
CA ASP A 456 -33.85 18.19 48.25
C ASP A 456 -33.16 16.95 48.83
N PHE A 457 -32.19 16.39 48.11
CA PHE A 457 -31.37 15.29 48.63
C PHE A 457 -30.61 15.69 49.90
N THR A 458 -30.02 16.89 49.92
CA THR A 458 -29.24 17.38 51.07
C THR A 458 -30.11 17.53 52.32
N ARG A 459 -31.39 17.88 52.16
CA ARG A 459 -32.36 18.01 53.27
C ARG A 459 -32.78 16.66 53.83
N ASN A 460 -32.96 15.65 52.98
CA ASN A 460 -33.52 14.35 53.36
C ASN A 460 -32.45 13.25 53.57
N ILE A 461 -31.17 13.63 53.64
CA ILE A 461 -30.05 12.70 53.75
C ILE A 461 -30.15 11.79 54.98
N ASN A 462 -30.59 12.30 56.12
CA ASN A 462 -30.69 11.53 57.37
C ASN A 462 -31.72 10.40 57.25
N ASP A 463 -32.82 10.64 56.52
CA ASP A 463 -33.84 9.62 56.27
C ASP A 463 -33.32 8.54 55.31
N VAL A 464 -32.52 8.92 54.31
CA VAL A 464 -31.85 7.95 53.41
C VAL A 464 -30.85 7.08 54.18
N MET A 465 -30.13 7.68 55.14
CA MET A 465 -29.16 6.95 55.97
C MET A 465 -29.82 5.95 56.92
N SER A 466 -31.03 6.24 57.42
CA SER A 466 -31.80 5.30 58.26
C SER A 466 -32.15 3.97 57.55
N CYS A 467 -32.05 3.91 56.23
CA CYS A 467 -32.26 2.66 55.49
C CYS A 467 -31.13 1.64 55.71
N PHE A 468 -29.94 2.11 56.09
CA PHE A 468 -28.79 1.26 56.43
C PHE A 468 -28.76 0.91 57.93
N SER A 469 -29.77 1.35 58.69
CA SER A 469 -29.88 1.18 60.13
C SER A 469 -31.07 0.28 60.47
N ASP A 470 -30.79 -0.97 60.91
CA ASP A 470 -31.56 -1.89 61.78
C ASP A 470 -31.41 -3.36 61.32
N SER A 471 -30.94 -4.33 62.11
CA SER A 471 -31.50 -4.79 63.39
C SER A 471 -30.46 -5.39 64.38
N ARG A 472 -30.35 -4.84 65.60
CA ARG A 472 -30.14 -5.63 66.83
C ARG A 472 -31.54 -5.85 67.45
N PRO A 473 -32.03 -7.07 67.71
CA PRO A 473 -33.26 -7.23 68.47
C PRO A 473 -33.04 -6.69 69.91
N PRO A 474 -34.02 -5.99 70.50
CA PRO A 474 -33.90 -5.47 71.85
C PRO A 474 -34.28 -6.58 72.85
N SER A 475 -33.34 -7.46 73.20
CA SER A 475 -33.26 -8.17 74.49
C SER A 475 -32.18 -9.26 74.46
N PRO A 476 -31.26 -9.32 75.46
CA PRO A 476 -30.36 -10.46 75.60
C PRO A 476 -31.10 -11.57 76.34
N THR A 477 -31.31 -12.73 75.71
CA THR A 477 -31.65 -13.96 76.42
C THR A 477 -30.38 -14.79 76.56
N PHE A 478 -29.86 -14.85 77.79
CA PHE A 478 -28.75 -15.71 78.17
C PHE A 478 -29.18 -17.19 78.18
N PRO A 479 -28.27 -18.11 77.84
CA PRO A 479 -28.13 -19.36 78.55
C PRO A 479 -26.90 -19.31 79.47
N GLU A 480 -27.13 -19.82 80.67
CA GLU A 480 -26.22 -19.89 81.81
C GLU A 480 -24.95 -20.72 81.59
N GLY A 481 -23.93 -20.40 82.38
CA GLY A 481 -23.19 -21.43 83.12
C GLY A 481 -21.67 -21.43 82.96
N GLY A 482 -20.95 -20.88 83.95
CA GLY A 482 -19.58 -21.31 84.23
C GLY A 482 -18.56 -20.22 84.57
N ASN A 483 -18.71 -19.65 85.77
CA ASN A 483 -17.76 -19.00 86.69
C ASN A 483 -16.36 -18.46 86.31
N PRO A 484 -15.88 -17.45 87.08
CA PRO A 484 -14.85 -16.49 86.68
C PRO A 484 -13.51 -16.68 87.42
N VAL A 485 -12.36 -16.39 86.78
CA VAL A 485 -11.11 -16.09 87.49
C VAL A 485 -10.26 -15.06 86.71
N LEU A 486 -10.38 -13.80 87.15
CA LEU A 486 -9.34 -12.86 87.60
C LEU A 486 -8.09 -12.55 86.73
N TYR A 487 -8.06 -11.26 86.35
CA TYR A 487 -6.96 -10.30 86.15
C TYR A 487 -6.03 -10.37 84.93
N GLY A 488 -6.06 -9.26 84.17
CA GLY A 488 -5.00 -8.81 83.29
C GLY A 488 -5.51 -7.83 82.22
N GLU A 489 -5.61 -6.54 82.56
CA GLU A 489 -5.78 -5.45 81.60
C GLU A 489 -4.67 -5.49 80.53
N ASP A 490 -5.03 -5.39 79.25
CA ASP A 490 -4.75 -4.23 78.37
C ASP A 490 -4.81 -4.66 76.88
N ASP A 491 -5.18 -3.70 76.02
CA ASP A 491 -5.20 -3.73 74.56
C ASP A 491 -6.31 -4.50 73.81
N GLY A 492 -7.38 -3.77 73.50
CA GLY A 492 -8.44 -4.16 72.56
C GLY A 492 -8.88 -3.00 71.69
N LYS A 493 -7.99 -2.44 70.85
CA LYS A 493 -8.39 -1.69 69.66
C LYS A 493 -9.13 -2.64 68.73
N GLY A 494 -10.45 -2.74 68.91
CA GLY A 494 -11.33 -3.44 67.99
C GLY A 494 -11.11 -2.92 66.57
N VAL A 495 -10.74 -3.85 65.68
CA VAL A 495 -10.67 -3.68 64.24
C VAL A 495 -12.01 -3.10 63.77
N ARG A 496 -12.02 -1.80 63.41
CA ARG A 496 -13.21 -1.17 62.83
C ARG A 496 -13.41 -1.75 61.43
N GLU A 497 -14.52 -2.47 61.23
CA GLU A 497 -14.92 -3.09 59.97
C GLU A 497 -14.88 -2.08 58.81
N GLU A 498 -14.40 -2.51 57.65
CA GLU A 498 -14.40 -1.69 56.43
C GLU A 498 -15.84 -1.37 55.99
N PRO A 499 -16.12 -0.16 55.48
CA PRO A 499 -17.44 0.16 54.94
C PRO A 499 -17.76 -0.71 53.71
N ILE A 500 -18.93 -1.34 53.69
CA ILE A 500 -19.36 -2.31 52.67
C ILE A 500 -20.54 -1.85 51.80
N HIS A 501 -21.29 -0.81 52.21
CA HIS A 501 -22.55 -0.42 51.58
C HIS A 501 -22.39 0.50 50.35
N ILE A 502 -23.38 0.51 49.46
CA ILE A 502 -23.40 1.37 48.25
C ILE A 502 -24.65 2.24 48.23
N LEU A 503 -24.50 3.53 47.92
CA LEU A 503 -25.62 4.45 47.76
C LEU A 503 -25.59 5.08 46.35
N ASN A 504 -26.68 4.93 45.61
CA ASN A 504 -26.87 5.54 44.29
C ASN A 504 -27.97 6.61 44.38
N VAL A 505 -27.69 7.83 43.92
CA VAL A 505 -28.58 8.99 44.02
C VAL A 505 -28.81 9.57 42.62
N ALA A 506 -30.04 9.51 42.12
CA ALA A 506 -30.42 10.15 40.87
C ALA A 506 -30.93 11.57 41.10
N ILE A 507 -30.39 12.53 40.35
CA ILE A 507 -30.71 13.96 40.42
C ILE A 507 -31.09 14.47 39.03
N LYS A 508 -32.17 15.24 38.96
CA LYS A 508 -32.56 15.96 37.74
C LYS A 508 -31.97 17.37 37.75
N THR A 509 -31.36 17.80 36.64
CA THR A 509 -30.87 19.18 36.49
C THR A 509 -31.35 19.79 35.17
N ASP A 510 -31.89 21.00 35.22
CA ASP A 510 -32.41 21.73 34.06
C ASP A 510 -31.36 22.65 33.39
N ALA A 511 -30.17 22.79 33.98
CA ALA A 511 -29.12 23.70 33.53
C ALA A 511 -27.92 22.97 32.91
N ASP A 512 -27.37 23.50 31.81
CA ASP A 512 -26.13 23.05 31.16
C ASP A 512 -24.92 23.49 31.99
N ILE A 513 -24.73 22.86 33.16
CA ILE A 513 -23.57 23.09 34.03
C ILE A 513 -22.42 22.18 33.56
N ASP A 514 -21.22 22.74 33.43
CA ASP A 514 -20.01 21.99 33.06
C ASP A 514 -19.67 20.90 34.09
N ASP A 515 -19.07 19.80 33.60
CA ASP A 515 -18.73 18.62 34.42
C ASP A 515 -17.82 18.96 35.61
N ASP A 516 -16.86 19.86 35.40
CA ASP A 516 -15.96 20.32 36.45
C ASP A 516 -16.71 21.10 37.55
N GLY A 517 -17.75 21.84 37.17
CA GLY A 517 -18.63 22.56 38.10
C GLY A 517 -19.50 21.61 38.92
N LEU A 518 -20.12 20.61 38.28
CA LEU A 518 -20.93 19.58 38.97
C LEU A 518 -20.06 18.72 39.89
N ALA A 519 -18.87 18.31 39.44
CA ALA A 519 -17.95 17.52 40.24
C ALA A 519 -17.42 18.28 41.45
N ALA A 520 -17.17 19.59 41.33
CA ALA A 520 -16.79 20.43 42.46
C ALA A 520 -17.89 20.49 43.53
N MET A 521 -19.15 20.73 43.11
CA MET A 521 -20.32 20.79 43.99
C MET A 521 -20.54 19.48 44.77
N PHE A 522 -20.54 18.32 44.09
CA PHE A 522 -20.72 17.03 44.76
C PHE A 522 -19.53 16.66 45.64
N ARG A 523 -18.31 17.03 45.23
CA ARG A 523 -17.10 16.80 46.04
C ARG A 523 -17.17 17.54 47.37
N GLU A 524 -17.55 18.82 47.35
CA GLU A 524 -17.73 19.63 48.57
C GLU A 524 -18.74 18.99 49.54
N PHE A 525 -19.87 18.51 49.02
CA PHE A 525 -20.87 17.80 49.82
C PHE A 525 -20.31 16.51 50.45
N THR A 526 -19.65 15.65 49.68
CA THR A 526 -19.08 14.39 50.20
C THR A 526 -18.02 14.63 51.27
N GLN A 527 -17.26 15.71 51.18
CA GLN A 527 -16.29 16.11 52.20
C GLN A 527 -17.00 16.57 53.48
N SER A 528 -18.06 17.38 53.37
CA SER A 528 -18.81 17.90 54.51
C SER A 528 -19.52 16.82 55.35
N LYS A 529 -19.95 15.71 54.72
CA LYS A 529 -20.71 14.60 55.34
C LYS A 529 -19.91 13.32 55.53
N LYS A 530 -18.58 13.40 55.46
CA LYS A 530 -17.67 12.24 55.53
C LYS A 530 -17.88 11.36 56.77
N SER A 531 -18.06 11.95 57.96
CA SER A 531 -18.27 11.20 59.21
C SER A 531 -19.56 10.38 59.17
N VAL A 532 -20.66 11.00 58.74
CA VAL A 532 -21.98 10.36 58.64
C VAL A 532 -21.97 9.18 57.65
N LEU A 533 -21.31 9.34 56.50
CA LEU A 533 -21.17 8.28 55.50
C LEU A 533 -20.33 7.10 56.02
N PHE A 534 -19.33 7.37 56.85
CA PHE A 534 -18.47 6.35 57.44
C PHE A 534 -19.17 5.60 58.58
N GLU A 535 -19.92 6.30 59.44
CA GLU A 535 -20.70 5.71 60.54
C GLU A 535 -21.76 4.72 60.04
N HIS A 536 -22.35 4.97 58.87
CA HIS A 536 -23.33 4.09 58.24
C HIS A 536 -22.70 3.10 57.23
N GLY A 537 -21.38 2.92 57.27
CA GLY A 537 -20.67 1.91 56.49
C GLY A 537 -20.72 2.08 54.96
N ILE A 538 -20.92 3.30 54.44
CA ILE A 538 -21.03 3.56 52.99
C ILE A 538 -19.65 3.63 52.33
N ARG A 539 -19.41 2.69 51.41
CA ARG A 539 -18.17 2.57 50.63
C ARG A 539 -18.16 3.45 49.39
N ARG A 540 -19.30 3.53 48.70
CA ARG A 540 -19.44 4.22 47.40
C ARG A 540 -20.72 5.02 47.36
N LEU A 541 -20.61 6.27 46.95
CA LEU A 541 -21.72 7.17 46.67
C LEU A 541 -21.68 7.56 45.19
N THR A 542 -22.70 7.20 44.42
CA THR A 542 -22.79 7.54 42.99
C THR A 542 -23.92 8.54 42.77
N PHE A 543 -23.61 9.68 42.16
CA PHE A 543 -24.61 10.64 41.69
C PHE A 543 -24.87 10.41 40.20
N LEU A 544 -26.13 10.17 39.84
CA LEU A 544 -26.61 10.08 38.46
C LEU A 544 -27.29 11.40 38.13
N VAL A 545 -26.75 12.15 37.17
CA VAL A 545 -27.32 13.43 36.75
C VAL A 545 -28.05 13.25 35.43
N ALA A 546 -29.38 13.31 35.49
CA ALA A 546 -30.25 13.28 34.32
C ALA A 546 -30.36 14.68 33.72
N GLN A 547 -29.94 14.84 32.46
CA GLN A 547 -30.08 16.08 31.69
C GLN A 547 -31.31 16.02 30.78
N LYS A 548 -31.90 17.20 30.51
CA LYS A 548 -33.07 17.32 29.61
C LYS A 548 -32.72 17.10 28.13
N VAL A 549 -31.44 17.22 27.79
CA VAL A 549 -30.92 17.04 26.43
C VAL A 549 -30.61 15.55 26.20
N ARG A 550 -31.02 15.04 25.03
CA ARG A 550 -30.92 13.66 24.51
C ARG A 550 -29.51 13.04 24.60
N ALA A 551 -29.00 12.81 25.80
CA ALA A 551 -27.65 12.34 26.09
C ALA A 551 -27.69 11.28 27.21
N PHE A 552 -26.64 10.46 27.29
CA PHE A 552 -26.45 9.51 28.38
C PHE A 552 -26.35 10.23 29.72
N ASP A 553 -26.87 9.57 30.78
CA ASP A 553 -26.74 10.03 32.15
C ASP A 553 -25.27 10.14 32.57
N ARG A 554 -24.93 11.25 33.22
CA ARG A 554 -23.59 11.46 33.77
C ARG A 554 -23.53 10.87 35.17
N SER A 555 -22.67 9.87 35.38
CA SER A 555 -22.46 9.26 36.70
C SER A 555 -21.17 9.74 37.34
N LEU A 556 -21.24 10.33 38.53
CA LEU A 556 -20.11 10.77 39.35
C LEU A 556 -20.03 9.91 40.62
N THR A 557 -19.02 9.05 40.71
CA THR A 557 -18.84 8.15 41.87
C THR A 557 -17.74 8.61 42.81
N PHE A 558 -18.08 8.72 44.09
CA PHE A 558 -17.18 9.05 45.19
C PHE A 558 -16.96 7.83 46.09
N ARG A 559 -15.71 7.58 46.51
CA ARG A 559 -15.35 6.49 47.45
C ARG A 559 -15.06 7.05 48.84
N CYS A 560 -15.50 6.34 49.89
CA CYS A 560 -15.19 6.66 51.28
C CYS A 560 -14.47 5.47 51.95
N PRO A 561 -13.30 5.66 52.61
CA PRO A 561 -12.57 6.92 52.81
C PRO A 561 -11.88 7.42 51.51
N PRO A 562 -11.69 8.74 51.35
CA PRO A 562 -11.10 9.31 50.14
C PRO A 562 -9.59 8.97 50.07
N PRO A 563 -9.08 8.41 48.95
CA PRO A 563 -7.63 8.32 48.74
C PRO A 563 -7.01 9.73 48.53
N PRO A 564 -5.70 9.93 48.80
CA PRO A 564 -4.99 11.16 48.42
C PRO A 564 -5.05 11.37 46.89
N PRO A 565 -5.04 12.63 46.39
CA PRO A 565 -5.78 13.04 45.20
C PRO A 565 -5.26 12.45 43.87
N PRO A 566 -6.13 11.76 43.11
CA PRO A 566 -6.11 11.78 41.66
C PRO A 566 -7.45 12.38 41.12
N PRO A 567 -7.52 12.78 39.84
CA PRO A 567 -8.73 13.36 39.25
C PRO A 567 -9.93 12.39 39.33
N PRO A 568 -11.17 12.92 39.34
CA PRO A 568 -12.38 12.11 39.47
C PRO A 568 -12.42 11.02 38.39
N MET A 569 -12.71 9.77 38.79
CA MET A 569 -13.13 8.75 37.84
C MET A 569 -14.51 9.15 37.31
N ASN A 570 -14.54 9.99 36.29
CA ASN A 570 -15.65 10.00 35.35
C ASN A 570 -15.68 8.61 34.73
N ILE A 571 -16.75 7.85 34.96
CA ILE A 571 -17.15 6.83 34.00
C ILE A 571 -17.78 7.59 32.83
N THR A 572 -16.95 8.33 32.11
CA THR A 572 -17.14 8.41 30.67
C THR A 572 -16.88 7.00 30.19
N GLU A 573 -17.91 6.33 29.64
CA GLU A 573 -17.65 5.48 28.48
C GLU A 573 -16.88 6.36 27.49
N LEU A 574 -15.54 6.26 27.56
CA LEU A 574 -14.65 6.89 26.61
C LEU A 574 -15.04 6.31 25.26
N ASN A 575 -15.71 7.13 24.44
CA ASN A 575 -15.60 7.05 23.00
C ASN A 575 -14.15 6.74 22.67
N GLY A 576 -13.94 5.58 22.06
CA GLY A 576 -12.71 4.81 22.14
C GLY A 576 -11.43 5.62 21.94
N SER A 577 -10.59 5.60 22.98
CA SER A 577 -9.18 5.30 22.77
C SER A 577 -8.90 4.00 23.50
N TYR A 578 -8.75 2.91 22.75
CA TYR A 578 -8.18 1.69 23.28
C TYR A 578 -6.75 2.03 23.71
N LYS A 579 -6.55 2.29 25.01
CA LYS A 579 -5.24 2.15 25.63
C LYS A 579 -4.92 0.67 25.61
N SER A 580 -4.24 0.25 24.54
CA SER A 580 -3.32 -0.88 24.47
C SER A 580 -3.65 -2.05 25.41
N ASN A 581 -4.44 -3.00 24.91
CA ASN A 581 -4.15 -4.39 25.23
C ASN A 581 -2.66 -4.64 24.90
N PRO A 582 -1.86 -5.26 25.79
CA PRO A 582 -0.68 -5.97 25.35
C PRO A 582 -1.16 -7.27 24.70
N VAL A 583 -1.83 -7.16 23.56
CA VAL A 583 -1.57 -8.13 22.49
C VAL A 583 -0.44 -7.49 21.72
N SER A 584 0.75 -7.67 22.27
CA SER A 584 1.97 -7.37 21.55
C SER A 584 1.95 -8.18 20.26
N CYS A 585 2.15 -7.49 19.14
CA CYS A 585 2.59 -8.06 17.87
C CYS A 585 3.93 -8.83 17.96
N SER A 586 4.39 -9.23 19.14
CA SER A 586 5.50 -10.16 19.33
C SER A 586 5.06 -11.63 19.30
N ALA A 587 3.75 -11.93 19.35
CA ALA A 587 3.26 -13.30 19.26
C ALA A 587 3.22 -13.84 17.83
N ILE A 588 3.14 -12.97 16.81
CA ILE A 588 3.18 -13.39 15.40
C ILE A 588 4.63 -13.68 14.96
N GLU A 589 5.63 -12.96 15.47
CA GLU A 589 7.04 -13.31 15.28
C GLU A 589 7.41 -14.65 15.93
N LEU A 590 6.80 -14.99 17.07
CA LEU A 590 7.03 -16.29 17.73
C LEU A 590 6.25 -17.44 17.07
N LEU A 591 5.02 -17.21 16.59
CA LEU A 591 4.25 -18.22 15.87
C LEU A 591 4.86 -18.55 14.50
N ILE A 592 5.41 -17.55 13.80
CA ILE A 592 6.14 -17.78 12.56
C ILE A 592 7.43 -18.56 12.85
N LYS A 593 8.18 -18.26 13.93
CA LYS A 593 9.35 -19.06 14.33
C LYS A 593 9.02 -20.50 14.73
N LEU A 594 7.85 -20.76 15.33
CA LEU A 594 7.44 -22.12 15.72
C LEU A 594 7.00 -22.97 14.53
N ILE A 595 6.42 -22.39 13.48
CA ILE A 595 6.02 -23.12 12.26
C ILE A 595 7.25 -23.56 11.43
N TYR A 596 8.39 -22.84 11.51
CA TYR A 596 9.63 -23.20 10.80
C TYR A 596 10.46 -24.33 11.46
N CYS A 597 10.15 -24.75 12.70
CA CYS A 597 10.93 -25.77 13.41
C CYS A 597 10.40 -27.21 13.24
N SER A 598 9.36 -27.44 12.43
CA SER A 598 8.71 -28.77 12.33
C SER A 598 8.81 -29.46 10.96
N PHE A 599 9.65 -28.99 10.03
CA PHE A 599 9.87 -29.65 8.74
C PHE A 599 11.32 -30.09 8.52
N PRO A 600 11.59 -31.40 8.28
CA PRO A 600 12.92 -31.91 8.00
C PRO A 600 13.27 -31.71 6.51
N VAL A 601 13.54 -30.47 6.08
CA VAL A 601 14.11 -30.19 4.75
C VAL A 601 15.20 -29.11 4.87
N LEU A 602 16.19 -29.35 5.74
CA LEU A 602 17.12 -28.33 6.22
C LEU A 602 18.34 -28.04 5.31
N HIS A 603 18.45 -28.64 4.11
CA HIS A 603 19.65 -28.45 3.28
C HIS A 603 19.48 -27.45 2.11
N CYS A 604 18.26 -27.04 1.76
CA CYS A 604 18.01 -25.98 0.76
C CYS A 604 17.82 -24.58 1.37
N LEU A 605 17.58 -24.49 2.69
CA LEU A 605 17.17 -23.27 3.39
C LEU A 605 18.30 -22.27 3.67
N HIS A 606 19.58 -22.66 3.55
CA HIS A 606 20.69 -21.73 3.78
C HIS A 606 20.71 -20.58 2.76
N ARG A 607 20.26 -20.81 1.50
CA ARG A 607 20.09 -19.73 0.51
C ARG A 607 18.80 -18.90 0.72
N LEU A 608 17.78 -19.47 1.35
CA LEU A 608 16.49 -18.82 1.59
C LEU A 608 16.53 -17.89 2.81
N CYS A 609 17.28 -18.24 3.86
CA CYS A 609 17.40 -17.40 5.06
C CYS A 609 18.13 -16.07 4.80
N ASP A 610 19.15 -16.05 3.94
CA ASP A 610 19.84 -14.80 3.56
C ASP A 610 18.93 -13.89 2.72
N ILE A 611 18.08 -14.47 1.86
CA ILE A 611 17.09 -13.74 1.03
C ILE A 611 15.87 -13.26 1.85
N LEU A 612 15.40 -14.03 2.83
CA LEU A 612 14.19 -13.72 3.61
C LEU A 612 14.45 -12.80 4.81
N TRP A 613 15.66 -12.81 5.42
CA TRP A 613 16.00 -11.86 6.49
C TRP A 613 16.00 -10.39 6.00
N LEU A 614 16.04 -10.18 4.68
CA LEU A 614 15.94 -8.88 4.00
C LEU A 614 14.49 -8.36 3.85
N ALA A 615 13.45 -9.19 4.01
CA ALA A 615 12.07 -8.78 3.79
C ALA A 615 11.47 -7.98 4.97
N GLY A 616 11.91 -8.24 6.20
CA GLY A 616 11.34 -7.63 7.41
C GLY A 616 12.00 -6.33 7.90
N CYS A 617 13.13 -5.91 7.34
CA CYS A 617 13.85 -4.72 7.79
C CYS A 617 13.95 -3.69 6.66
N GLN A 618 13.64 -2.42 6.97
CA GLN A 618 14.12 -1.28 6.17
C GLN A 618 15.63 -1.48 5.94
N ALA A 619 16.04 -1.73 4.70
CA ALA A 619 17.42 -2.08 4.38
C ALA A 619 18.34 -0.87 4.59
N ALA A 620 18.86 -0.75 5.81
CA ALA A 620 19.84 0.24 6.23
C ALA A 620 21.28 -0.21 5.88
N VAL A 621 22.20 0.77 5.87
CA VAL A 621 23.58 0.75 5.31
C VAL A 621 24.40 -0.53 5.52
N ALA A 622 24.25 -1.25 6.64
CA ALA A 622 24.98 -2.50 6.86
C ALA A 622 24.65 -3.58 5.81
N ASN A 623 23.42 -3.59 5.26
CA ASN A 623 23.01 -4.53 4.20
C ASN A 623 23.31 -4.02 2.78
N ARG A 624 23.75 -2.77 2.60
CA ARG A 624 24.10 -2.22 1.27
C ARG A 624 25.57 -2.44 0.89
N SER A 625 26.47 -2.83 1.80
CA SER A 625 27.80 -3.34 1.43
C SER A 625 27.77 -4.86 1.18
N ALA A 626 26.80 -5.57 1.76
CA ALA A 626 26.50 -6.97 1.45
C ALA A 626 25.71 -7.12 0.13
N SER A 627 24.69 -6.30 -0.14
CA SER A 627 23.81 -6.52 -1.31
C SER A 627 24.37 -6.22 -2.72
N PRO A 628 25.41 -5.42 -2.98
CA PRO A 628 26.08 -5.45 -4.28
C PRO A 628 26.72 -6.83 -4.56
N ARG A 629 26.88 -7.66 -3.51
CA ARG A 629 27.27 -9.07 -3.60
C ARG A 629 26.05 -10.02 -3.80
N GLU A 630 24.83 -9.61 -3.46
CA GLU A 630 23.56 -10.36 -3.64
C GLU A 630 22.55 -9.58 -4.51
N ARG A 631 22.47 -9.92 -5.80
CA ARG A 631 21.99 -9.00 -6.85
C ARG A 631 20.50 -9.09 -7.22
N HIS A 632 19.79 -10.14 -6.82
CA HIS A 632 18.36 -10.25 -7.10
C HIS A 632 17.54 -9.54 -6.02
N THR A 633 16.65 -8.62 -6.41
CA THR A 633 15.79 -7.87 -5.47
C THR A 633 14.36 -7.85 -5.96
N VAL A 634 13.42 -8.30 -5.11
CA VAL A 634 11.98 -8.07 -5.25
C VAL A 634 11.57 -7.04 -4.19
N MET A 635 10.79 -6.03 -4.57
CA MET A 635 10.39 -4.96 -3.65
C MET A 635 8.88 -4.75 -3.64
N SER A 636 8.27 -4.72 -2.45
CA SER A 636 6.86 -4.39 -2.29
C SER A 636 6.60 -2.89 -2.40
N GLU A 637 5.39 -2.49 -2.79
CA GLU A 637 5.04 -1.08 -3.04
C GLU A 637 5.29 -0.14 -1.85
N TRP A 638 5.31 -0.66 -0.62
CA TRP A 638 5.45 0.12 0.62
C TRP A 638 6.86 0.09 1.21
N GLN A 639 7.79 -0.66 0.61
CA GLN A 639 9.16 -0.78 1.10
C GLN A 639 10.10 0.27 0.48
N THR A 640 11.12 0.67 1.23
CA THR A 640 12.09 1.68 0.78
C THR A 640 13.53 1.22 0.98
N ARG A 641 14.41 1.54 0.03
CA ARG A 641 15.86 1.26 0.10
C ARG A 641 16.68 2.54 0.01
N VAL A 642 17.30 2.97 1.11
CA VAL A 642 18.09 4.23 1.15
C VAL A 642 19.44 4.07 1.84
N CYS A 643 20.40 4.93 1.50
CA CYS A 643 21.76 4.93 2.05
C CYS A 643 21.85 5.58 3.45
N GLY A 644 21.19 5.02 4.47
CA GLY A 644 21.35 5.46 5.87
C GLY A 644 20.68 4.52 6.87
N GLY A 645 20.99 4.68 8.16
CA GLY A 645 20.27 4.01 9.25
C GLY A 645 18.76 4.31 9.22
N GLY A 646 17.94 3.32 9.60
CA GLY A 646 16.47 3.39 9.55
C GLY A 646 15.86 4.58 10.30
N GLY A 647 14.64 4.95 9.88
CA GLY A 647 13.88 6.08 10.41
C GLY A 647 14.35 7.45 9.93
N SER A 648 13.80 7.93 8.81
CA SER A 648 13.96 9.32 8.32
C SER A 648 15.30 9.70 7.68
N PHE A 649 15.88 8.85 6.79
CA PHE A 649 17.06 9.23 6.02
C PHE A 649 16.88 10.53 5.21
N HIS A 650 15.68 10.76 4.67
CA HIS A 650 15.33 12.04 4.06
C HIS A 650 15.57 13.21 5.04
N ARG A 651 15.20 13.08 6.32
CA ARG A 651 15.47 14.13 7.33
C ARG A 651 16.96 14.34 7.55
N LEU A 652 17.77 13.30 7.46
CA LEU A 652 19.23 13.42 7.55
C LEU A 652 19.79 14.22 6.37
N VAL A 653 19.37 13.91 5.14
CA VAL A 653 19.77 14.68 3.94
C VAL A 653 19.29 16.13 4.04
N THR A 654 18.06 16.34 4.50
CA THR A 654 17.49 17.66 4.80
C THR A 654 18.32 18.43 5.82
N TRP A 655 18.77 17.76 6.88
CA TRP A 655 19.61 18.35 7.91
C TRP A 655 20.99 18.73 7.37
N VAL A 656 21.59 17.87 6.54
CA VAL A 656 22.87 18.14 5.86
C VAL A 656 22.74 19.33 4.89
N LEU A 657 21.64 19.41 4.15
CA LEU A 657 21.39 20.50 3.20
C LEU A 657 20.90 21.79 3.89
N GLY A 658 20.51 21.73 5.17
CA GLY A 658 19.94 22.86 5.91
C GLY A 658 18.55 23.30 5.44
N ARG A 659 17.86 22.49 4.61
CA ARG A 659 16.52 22.76 4.07
C ARG A 659 15.76 21.46 3.83
N GLU A 660 14.45 21.48 4.03
CA GLU A 660 13.58 20.32 3.80
C GLU A 660 13.32 20.13 2.31
N VAL A 661 14.03 19.18 1.70
CA VAL A 661 14.04 18.95 0.26
C VAL A 661 13.12 17.80 -0.16
N TYR A 662 13.29 16.64 0.45
CA TYR A 662 12.41 15.50 0.19
C TYR A 662 11.23 15.53 1.19
N THR A 663 10.28 14.61 1.10
CA THR A 663 9.19 14.48 2.10
C THR A 663 9.09 13.07 2.67
N SER A 664 9.68 12.12 1.94
CA SER A 664 9.60 10.69 2.23
C SER A 664 10.87 10.00 1.77
N ASN A 665 11.24 8.93 2.48
CA ASN A 665 12.33 8.06 2.05
C ASN A 665 12.02 7.43 0.67
N ASN A 666 10.75 7.23 0.32
CA ASN A 666 10.34 6.67 -0.96
C ASN A 666 10.78 7.52 -2.16
N GLN A 667 10.89 8.84 -2.00
CA GLN A 667 11.41 9.71 -3.06
C GLN A 667 12.88 9.44 -3.40
N LEU A 668 13.63 8.82 -2.49
CA LEU A 668 15.03 8.44 -2.69
C LEU A 668 15.21 6.95 -2.99
N GLY A 669 14.33 6.10 -2.43
CA GLY A 669 14.53 4.66 -2.38
C GLY A 669 13.31 3.79 -2.64
N GLY A 670 12.19 4.40 -3.04
CA GLY A 670 10.96 3.68 -3.37
C GLY A 670 11.01 3.03 -4.74
N ILE A 671 9.94 2.32 -5.11
CA ILE A 671 9.84 1.58 -6.39
C ILE A 671 10.05 2.51 -7.58
N GLN A 672 9.59 3.75 -7.50
CA GLN A 672 9.70 4.76 -8.54
C GLN A 672 11.15 5.18 -8.83
N ILE A 673 12.09 4.89 -7.93
CA ILE A 673 13.51 5.11 -8.14
C ILE A 673 14.20 3.77 -8.42
N MET A 674 14.03 2.78 -7.53
CA MET A 674 14.80 1.54 -7.55
C MET A 674 14.38 0.57 -8.66
N HIS A 675 13.11 0.57 -9.09
CA HIS A 675 12.69 -0.23 -10.23
C HIS A 675 13.10 0.44 -11.55
N ASN A 676 12.96 1.77 -11.61
CA ASN A 676 13.28 2.59 -12.79
C ASN A 676 14.79 2.75 -13.07
N ASN A 677 15.65 2.46 -12.08
CA ASN A 677 17.10 2.45 -12.25
C ASN A 677 17.70 1.03 -12.35
N GLY A 678 16.88 -0.01 -12.33
CA GLY A 678 17.31 -1.41 -12.49
C GLY A 678 17.83 -2.11 -11.25
N VAL A 679 17.84 -1.46 -10.07
CA VAL A 679 18.26 -2.12 -8.82
C VAL A 679 17.23 -3.16 -8.37
N THR A 680 15.95 -2.81 -8.45
CA THR A 680 14.83 -3.73 -8.19
C THR A 680 14.46 -4.44 -9.49
N HIS A 681 14.40 -5.77 -9.43
CA HIS A 681 14.13 -6.61 -10.59
C HIS A 681 12.63 -6.84 -10.83
N SER A 682 11.82 -6.90 -9.76
CA SER A 682 10.36 -7.02 -9.84
C SER A 682 9.70 -6.25 -8.70
N THR A 683 8.51 -5.71 -8.97
CA THR A 683 7.64 -5.06 -7.98
C THR A 683 6.44 -5.92 -7.67
N VAL A 684 6.01 -5.90 -6.41
CA VAL A 684 4.86 -6.69 -5.91
C VAL A 684 3.96 -5.83 -5.03
N CYS A 685 2.68 -6.17 -4.97
CA CYS A 685 1.69 -5.44 -4.17
C CYS A 685 1.83 -5.78 -2.68
N ASP A 686 2.08 -7.05 -2.37
CA ASP A 686 2.19 -7.58 -1.03
C ASP A 686 3.39 -8.52 -0.86
N ASP A 687 3.71 -8.84 0.39
CA ASP A 687 4.85 -9.69 0.70
C ASP A 687 4.63 -11.15 0.24
N PHE A 688 3.37 -11.59 0.18
CA PHE A 688 3.01 -12.93 -0.29
C PHE A 688 3.31 -13.11 -1.78
N GLU A 689 2.90 -12.16 -2.63
CA GLU A 689 3.26 -12.09 -4.04
C GLU A 689 4.78 -11.97 -4.22
N GLY A 690 5.45 -11.25 -3.31
CA GLY A 690 6.91 -11.21 -3.20
C GLY A 690 7.53 -12.61 -3.08
N VAL A 691 7.09 -13.40 -2.10
CA VAL A 691 7.55 -14.78 -1.90
C VAL A 691 7.18 -15.67 -3.09
N TYR A 692 5.98 -15.53 -3.64
CA TYR A 692 5.55 -16.27 -4.83
C TYR A 692 6.48 -16.02 -6.02
N THR A 693 6.81 -14.75 -6.28
CA THR A 693 7.73 -14.34 -7.36
C THR A 693 9.12 -14.94 -7.16
N LEU A 694 9.62 -14.97 -5.92
CA LEU A 694 10.90 -15.60 -5.58
C LEU A 694 10.88 -17.12 -5.79
N LEU A 695 9.82 -17.81 -5.37
CA LEU A 695 9.66 -19.24 -5.61
C LEU A 695 9.57 -19.55 -7.11
N GLN A 696 8.91 -18.68 -7.88
CA GLN A 696 8.87 -18.78 -9.33
C GLN A 696 10.27 -18.63 -9.93
N TRP A 697 11.10 -17.70 -9.45
CA TRP A 697 12.50 -17.57 -9.89
C TRP A 697 13.33 -18.81 -9.56
N LEU A 698 13.21 -19.31 -8.34
CA LEU A 698 13.88 -20.55 -7.91
C LEU A 698 13.47 -21.75 -8.75
N SER A 699 12.26 -21.77 -9.32
CA SER A 699 11.83 -22.85 -10.22
C SER A 699 12.69 -22.96 -11.49
N TYR A 700 13.31 -21.87 -11.94
CA TYR A 700 14.21 -21.88 -13.10
C TYR A 700 15.63 -22.28 -12.72
N MET A 701 16.04 -22.07 -11.47
CA MET A 701 17.44 -22.21 -11.03
C MET A 701 17.79 -23.64 -10.62
N PRO A 702 19.03 -24.10 -10.86
CA PRO A 702 19.52 -25.39 -10.37
C PRO A 702 19.67 -25.39 -8.85
N ARG A 703 19.50 -26.56 -8.23
CA ARG A 703 19.59 -26.75 -6.78
C ARG A 703 20.97 -26.39 -6.21
N CYS A 704 22.04 -26.70 -6.94
CA CYS A 704 23.42 -26.33 -6.60
C CYS A 704 24.23 -26.09 -7.87
N THR A 705 25.44 -25.55 -7.73
CA THR A 705 26.32 -25.17 -8.84
C THR A 705 26.74 -26.32 -9.75
N SER A 706 26.73 -27.56 -9.23
CA SER A 706 27.05 -28.77 -9.99
C SER A 706 25.82 -29.56 -10.44
N SER A 707 24.60 -29.10 -10.09
CA SER A 707 23.37 -29.75 -10.54
C SER A 707 22.98 -29.26 -11.93
N PRO A 708 22.38 -30.12 -12.77
CA PRO A 708 21.78 -29.68 -14.02
C PRO A 708 20.58 -28.76 -13.77
N VAL A 709 20.22 -27.99 -14.80
CA VAL A 709 19.05 -27.11 -14.76
C VAL A 709 17.73 -27.90 -14.58
N PRO A 710 16.72 -27.35 -13.86
CA PRO A 710 15.46 -28.05 -13.61
C PRO A 710 14.56 -28.04 -14.86
N ILE A 711 14.66 -29.10 -15.66
CA ILE A 711 13.76 -29.35 -16.80
C ILE A 711 12.41 -29.84 -16.26
N LEU A 712 11.33 -29.18 -16.64
CA LEU A 712 9.95 -29.56 -16.28
C LEU A 712 9.19 -30.05 -17.51
N ASP A 713 8.24 -30.95 -17.34
CA ASP A 713 7.35 -31.34 -18.43
C ASP A 713 6.41 -30.19 -18.78
N SER A 714 6.62 -29.61 -19.96
CA SER A 714 5.82 -28.51 -20.45
C SER A 714 4.52 -29.01 -21.07
N LYS A 715 3.43 -28.27 -20.84
CA LYS A 715 2.17 -28.49 -21.57
C LYS A 715 2.26 -28.06 -23.03
N ASP A 716 3.26 -27.22 -23.34
CA ASP A 716 3.44 -26.65 -24.66
C ASP A 716 4.38 -27.53 -25.52
N PRO A 717 3.89 -28.18 -26.59
CA PRO A 717 4.69 -29.07 -27.43
C PRO A 717 5.92 -28.39 -28.04
N ILE A 718 6.96 -29.17 -28.32
CA ILE A 718 8.20 -28.68 -28.95
C ILE A 718 8.13 -28.67 -30.47
N ASP A 719 7.27 -29.51 -31.06
CA ASP A 719 7.07 -29.73 -32.49
C ASP A 719 6.08 -28.73 -33.12
N ARG A 720 5.45 -27.88 -32.32
CA ARG A 720 4.57 -26.83 -32.86
C ARG A 720 5.37 -25.74 -33.60
N PRO A 721 4.79 -25.15 -34.65
CA PRO A 721 5.38 -23.98 -35.29
C PRO A 721 5.25 -22.72 -34.40
N VAL A 722 6.15 -21.76 -34.65
CA VAL A 722 6.00 -20.41 -34.10
C VAL A 722 5.06 -19.60 -35.00
N GLU A 723 3.87 -19.27 -34.48
CA GLU A 723 2.83 -18.60 -35.26
C GLU A 723 3.04 -17.09 -35.39
N PHE A 724 3.49 -16.43 -34.31
CA PHE A 724 3.78 -15.00 -34.36
C PHE A 724 5.07 -14.76 -35.15
N VAL A 725 4.98 -14.05 -36.28
CA VAL A 725 6.14 -13.71 -37.10
C VAL A 725 6.45 -12.21 -36.94
N PRO A 726 7.68 -11.84 -36.53
CA PRO A 726 8.16 -10.47 -36.54
C PRO A 726 8.00 -9.77 -37.90
N THR A 727 7.74 -8.46 -37.86
CA THR A 727 7.62 -7.61 -39.05
C THR A 727 8.67 -6.51 -39.03
N LYS A 728 8.94 -5.89 -40.19
CA LYS A 728 9.77 -4.67 -40.25
C LYS A 728 9.17 -3.49 -39.47
N ALA A 729 7.84 -3.43 -39.39
CA ALA A 729 7.16 -2.42 -38.58
C ALA A 729 7.40 -2.70 -37.08
N PRO A 730 7.56 -1.67 -36.24
CA PRO A 730 7.79 -1.85 -34.80
C PRO A 730 6.67 -2.66 -34.13
N TYR A 731 7.08 -3.62 -33.31
CA TYR A 731 6.22 -4.53 -32.56
C TYR A 731 6.75 -4.73 -31.15
N ASP A 732 5.90 -5.19 -30.23
CA ASP A 732 6.35 -5.56 -28.89
C ASP A 732 7.11 -6.91 -28.95
N PRO A 733 8.41 -6.97 -28.60
CA PRO A 733 9.16 -8.22 -28.61
C PRO A 733 8.57 -9.29 -27.70
N ARG A 734 7.79 -8.92 -26.68
CA ARG A 734 7.10 -9.90 -25.81
C ARG A 734 6.16 -10.80 -26.61
N TRP A 735 5.61 -10.32 -27.73
CA TRP A 735 4.75 -11.13 -28.61
C TRP A 735 5.49 -12.24 -29.33
N MET A 736 6.74 -12.00 -29.77
CA MET A 736 7.55 -13.06 -30.37
C MET A 736 8.06 -14.05 -29.31
N LEU A 737 8.24 -13.61 -28.07
CA LEU A 737 8.71 -14.47 -26.98
C LEU A 737 7.59 -15.35 -26.42
N ALA A 738 6.53 -14.75 -25.88
CA ALA A 738 5.47 -15.47 -25.15
C ALA A 738 4.22 -15.74 -26.00
N GLY A 739 4.00 -14.96 -27.06
CA GLY A 739 2.76 -14.97 -27.85
C GLY A 739 1.85 -13.78 -27.52
N ARG A 740 0.73 -13.68 -28.24
CA ARG A 740 -0.27 -12.62 -28.04
C ARG A 740 -1.68 -13.10 -28.37
N PRO A 741 -2.73 -12.49 -27.79
CA PRO A 741 -4.08 -12.70 -28.30
C PRO A 741 -4.20 -12.13 -29.73
N SER A 742 -4.75 -12.94 -30.64
CA SER A 742 -5.07 -12.55 -32.02
C SER A 742 -6.14 -11.46 -32.01
N GLN A 743 -5.97 -10.49 -32.91
CA GLN A 743 -6.96 -9.46 -33.18
C GLN A 743 -8.08 -9.98 -34.08
N ASN A 744 -7.81 -10.96 -34.96
CA ASN A 744 -8.74 -11.52 -35.93
C ASN A 744 -8.40 -13.01 -36.18
N PRO A 745 -9.23 -13.98 -35.73
CA PRO A 745 -10.42 -13.84 -34.88
C PRO A 745 -10.05 -13.41 -33.44
N LYS A 746 -10.85 -12.50 -32.86
CA LYS A 746 -10.62 -11.97 -31.51
C LYS A 746 -10.56 -13.10 -30.48
N GLY A 747 -9.45 -13.21 -29.77
CA GLY A 747 -9.29 -14.11 -28.62
C GLY A 747 -8.59 -15.43 -28.91
N GLN A 748 -8.30 -15.76 -30.18
CA GLN A 748 -7.43 -16.91 -30.47
C GLN A 748 -5.98 -16.59 -30.07
N TRP A 749 -5.32 -17.45 -29.31
CA TRP A 749 -3.93 -17.24 -28.93
C TRP A 749 -3.01 -17.48 -30.13
N VAL A 750 -2.14 -16.51 -30.44
CA VAL A 750 -1.05 -16.66 -31.40
C VAL A 750 0.21 -16.97 -30.62
N SER A 751 0.71 -18.19 -30.79
CA SER A 751 1.84 -18.70 -30.02
C SER A 751 3.17 -18.02 -30.37
N GLY A 752 3.98 -17.77 -29.34
CA GLY A 752 5.35 -17.25 -29.46
C GLY A 752 6.40 -18.36 -29.50
N PHE A 753 7.67 -17.98 -29.37
CA PHE A 753 8.82 -18.88 -29.42
C PHE A 753 8.94 -19.75 -28.17
N PHE A 754 8.74 -19.18 -26.98
CA PHE A 754 8.83 -19.88 -25.69
C PHE A 754 7.50 -20.50 -25.26
N ASP A 755 7.57 -21.29 -24.19
CA ASP A 755 6.41 -21.97 -23.62
C ASP A 755 5.39 -20.95 -23.09
N TYR A 756 4.11 -21.23 -23.31
CA TYR A 756 3.01 -20.38 -22.86
C TYR A 756 3.11 -20.04 -21.35
N GLY A 757 3.10 -18.74 -21.03
CA GLY A 757 3.15 -18.25 -19.65
C GLY A 757 4.47 -18.47 -18.91
N SER A 758 5.53 -18.89 -19.61
CA SER A 758 6.85 -19.14 -18.98
C SER A 758 7.76 -17.92 -18.93
N PHE A 759 7.53 -16.90 -19.78
CA PHE A 759 8.39 -15.73 -19.83
C PHE A 759 8.12 -14.78 -18.66
N GLN A 760 9.14 -14.54 -17.85
CA GLN A 760 9.11 -13.62 -16.72
C GLN A 760 10.15 -12.52 -16.92
N GLU A 761 9.68 -11.32 -17.24
CA GLU A 761 10.50 -10.13 -17.45
C GLU A 761 11.03 -9.59 -16.12
N ILE A 762 12.28 -9.10 -16.12
CA ILE A 762 12.91 -8.44 -14.97
C ILE A 762 13.41 -7.05 -15.38
N MET A 763 13.45 -6.12 -14.41
CA MET A 763 13.87 -4.74 -14.60
C MET A 763 13.10 -4.05 -15.75
N GLN A 764 11.79 -4.27 -15.81
CA GLN A 764 10.94 -3.90 -16.94
C GLN A 764 10.94 -2.39 -17.27
N PRO A 765 10.81 -1.45 -16.31
CA PRO A 765 10.72 -0.03 -16.64
C PRO A 765 12.08 0.65 -16.86
N TRP A 766 13.19 0.01 -16.47
CA TRP A 766 14.54 0.53 -16.69
C TRP A 766 15.09 0.08 -18.04
N ALA A 767 15.64 1.00 -18.82
CA ALA A 767 16.21 0.75 -20.15
C ALA A 767 15.32 -0.17 -21.01
N GLN A 768 14.08 0.28 -21.27
CA GLN A 768 13.04 -0.54 -21.91
C GLN A 768 13.35 -0.85 -23.40
N SER A 769 14.40 -0.24 -23.95
CA SER A 769 14.95 -0.59 -25.28
C SER A 769 15.47 -2.03 -25.34
N VAL A 770 15.77 -2.65 -24.19
CA VAL A 770 16.14 -4.08 -24.08
C VAL A 770 15.24 -4.77 -23.06
N VAL A 771 14.66 -5.89 -23.50
CA VAL A 771 13.82 -6.77 -22.71
C VAL A 771 14.65 -7.94 -22.22
N VAL A 772 14.69 -8.18 -20.92
CA VAL A 772 15.46 -9.25 -20.30
C VAL A 772 14.58 -10.04 -19.34
N GLY A 773 14.81 -11.36 -19.24
CA GLY A 773 13.99 -12.21 -18.40
C GLY A 773 14.41 -13.66 -18.40
N ARG A 774 13.56 -14.51 -17.81
CA ARG A 774 13.70 -15.98 -17.82
C ARG A 774 12.52 -16.57 -18.55
N ALA A 775 12.73 -17.65 -19.29
CA ALA A 775 11.67 -18.38 -19.99
C ALA A 775 11.92 -19.88 -19.91
N ARG A 776 10.98 -20.67 -20.46
CA ARG A 776 11.19 -22.09 -20.75
C ARG A 776 11.04 -22.37 -22.24
N LEU A 777 11.91 -23.23 -22.76
CA LEU A 777 11.83 -23.78 -24.11
C LEU A 777 11.64 -25.30 -24.00
N GLY A 778 10.42 -25.78 -24.23
CA GLY A 778 10.09 -27.20 -24.06
C GLY A 778 10.40 -27.70 -22.65
N GLY A 779 10.17 -26.86 -21.64
CA GLY A 779 10.49 -27.16 -20.24
C GLY A 779 11.88 -26.77 -19.77
N ILE A 780 12.85 -26.54 -20.67
CA ILE A 780 14.23 -26.16 -20.33
C ILE A 780 14.28 -24.68 -19.92
N PRO A 781 14.69 -24.34 -18.69
CA PRO A 781 14.79 -22.95 -18.27
C PRO A 781 15.97 -22.26 -18.95
N ILE A 782 15.74 -21.04 -19.45
CA ILE A 782 16.71 -20.27 -20.22
C ILE A 782 16.58 -18.77 -19.89
N GLY A 783 17.74 -18.10 -19.82
CA GLY A 783 17.80 -16.65 -19.75
C GLY A 783 17.61 -16.03 -21.13
N VAL A 784 16.85 -14.95 -21.22
CA VAL A 784 16.45 -14.33 -22.49
C VAL A 784 16.83 -12.87 -22.51
N VAL A 785 17.45 -12.44 -23.61
CA VAL A 785 17.66 -11.04 -23.94
C VAL A 785 17.06 -10.78 -25.33
N ALA A 786 16.19 -9.78 -25.44
CA ALA A 786 15.55 -9.37 -26.68
C ALA A 786 15.53 -7.84 -26.80
N VAL A 787 15.34 -7.35 -28.02
CA VAL A 787 15.40 -5.91 -28.31
C VAL A 787 14.03 -5.34 -28.58
N GLU A 788 13.71 -4.21 -27.98
CA GLU A 788 12.50 -3.43 -28.29
C GLU A 788 12.70 -2.68 -29.61
N THR A 789 11.71 -2.79 -30.48
CA THR A 789 11.77 -2.20 -31.83
C THR A 789 11.07 -0.84 -31.89
N ARG A 790 10.17 -0.58 -30.94
CA ARG A 790 9.49 0.72 -30.80
C ARG A 790 10.41 1.76 -30.18
N THR A 791 10.12 3.03 -30.45
CA THR A 791 10.74 4.12 -29.71
C THR A 791 10.16 4.13 -28.30
N VAL A 792 11.04 4.13 -27.31
CA VAL A 792 10.71 4.15 -25.89
C VAL A 792 10.82 5.56 -25.36
N GLU A 793 9.89 5.96 -24.49
CA GLU A 793 9.95 7.24 -23.78
C GLU A 793 10.48 7.04 -22.36
N LEU A 794 11.70 7.50 -22.11
CA LEU A 794 12.32 7.49 -20.80
C LEU A 794 11.99 8.80 -20.06
N SER A 795 11.19 8.70 -18.99
CA SER A 795 10.90 9.83 -18.10
C SER A 795 11.94 9.94 -16.99
N ILE A 796 12.75 10.99 -17.01
CA ILE A 796 13.68 11.36 -15.94
C ILE A 796 12.96 12.30 -14.98
N PRO A 797 12.81 11.93 -13.68
CA PRO A 797 12.17 12.79 -12.69
C PRO A 797 13.00 14.05 -12.42
N ALA A 798 12.33 15.15 -12.08
CA ALA A 798 12.99 16.35 -11.58
C ALA A 798 13.69 16.05 -10.24
N ASP A 799 14.85 16.65 -10.04
CA ASP A 799 15.58 16.55 -8.76
C ASP A 799 15.05 17.62 -7.78
N PRO A 800 14.38 17.26 -6.67
CA PRO A 800 13.88 18.23 -5.71
C PRO A 800 14.99 19.08 -5.06
N ALA A 801 16.23 18.60 -5.03
CA ALA A 801 17.36 19.35 -4.48
C ALA A 801 17.79 20.51 -5.39
N ASN A 802 17.51 20.44 -6.68
CA ASN A 802 17.85 21.51 -7.62
C ASN A 802 16.57 22.20 -8.13
N LEU A 803 16.43 23.49 -7.80
CA LEU A 803 15.25 24.28 -8.13
C LEU A 803 15.07 24.48 -9.65
N ASP A 804 16.17 24.43 -10.41
CA ASP A 804 16.15 24.55 -11.88
C ASP A 804 15.88 23.21 -12.59
N SER A 805 15.81 22.11 -11.83
CA SER A 805 15.61 20.78 -12.39
C SER A 805 14.15 20.58 -12.79
N GLU A 806 13.95 20.09 -14.01
CA GLU A 806 12.64 19.76 -14.57
C GLU A 806 12.57 18.29 -14.94
N ALA A 807 11.35 17.73 -14.95
CA ALA A 807 11.14 16.38 -15.43
C ALA A 807 11.31 16.37 -16.96
N LYS A 808 12.15 15.46 -17.47
CA LYS A 808 12.48 15.39 -18.90
C LYS A 808 12.03 14.05 -19.46
N ILE A 809 11.40 14.09 -20.64
CA ILE A 809 11.05 12.89 -21.40
C ILE A 809 12.05 12.79 -22.55
N ILE A 810 12.85 11.72 -22.55
CA ILE A 810 13.83 11.44 -23.59
C ILE A 810 13.32 10.29 -24.45
N GLN A 811 13.26 10.51 -25.75
CA GLN A 811 12.93 9.46 -26.71
C GLN A 811 14.19 8.66 -27.05
N GLN A 812 14.14 7.35 -26.80
CA GLN A 812 15.17 6.40 -27.16
C GLN A 812 14.67 5.56 -28.32
N ALA A 813 15.37 5.61 -29.45
CA ALA A 813 15.02 4.80 -30.62
C ALA A 813 15.13 3.30 -30.32
N GLY A 814 14.23 2.49 -30.89
CA GLY A 814 14.35 1.04 -30.84
C GLY A 814 15.59 0.55 -31.60
N GLN A 815 16.02 -0.69 -31.34
CA GLN A 815 17.15 -1.33 -32.03
C GLN A 815 18.52 -0.63 -31.85
N VAL A 816 18.69 0.23 -30.83
CA VAL A 816 19.95 0.94 -30.54
C VAL A 816 20.38 0.69 -29.11
N TRP A 817 21.68 0.48 -28.90
CA TRP A 817 22.26 0.44 -27.56
C TRP A 817 22.60 1.84 -27.05
N PHE A 818 21.90 2.23 -25.99
CA PHE A 818 22.18 3.35 -25.10
C PHE A 818 22.99 2.90 -23.86
N PRO A 819 23.62 3.83 -23.11
CA PRO A 819 24.41 3.49 -21.92
C PRO A 819 23.68 2.61 -20.92
N ASP A 820 22.41 2.94 -20.63
CA ASP A 820 21.54 2.20 -19.72
C ASP A 820 21.22 0.79 -20.24
N SER A 821 20.90 0.66 -21.53
CA SER A 821 20.56 -0.61 -22.17
C SER A 821 21.76 -1.55 -22.31
N ALA A 822 22.95 -1.01 -22.59
CA ALA A 822 24.20 -1.77 -22.63
C ALA A 822 24.55 -2.27 -21.22
N PHE A 823 24.38 -1.42 -20.20
CA PHE A 823 24.60 -1.81 -18.81
C PHE A 823 23.59 -2.87 -18.35
N LYS A 824 22.30 -2.71 -18.66
CA LYS A 824 21.24 -3.71 -18.39
C LYS A 824 21.56 -5.05 -19.02
N THR A 825 22.01 -5.06 -20.27
CA THR A 825 22.41 -6.27 -21.00
C THR A 825 23.59 -6.96 -20.31
N ALA A 826 24.67 -6.23 -20.02
CA ALA A 826 25.84 -6.77 -19.35
C ALA A 826 25.52 -7.31 -17.95
N GLN A 827 24.64 -6.62 -17.22
CA GLN A 827 24.21 -7.02 -15.89
C GLN A 827 23.38 -8.31 -15.94
N ALA A 828 22.40 -8.39 -16.86
CA ALA A 828 21.58 -9.58 -17.05
C ALA A 828 22.44 -10.81 -17.42
N ILE A 829 23.41 -10.66 -18.33
CA ILE A 829 24.34 -11.75 -18.72
C ILE A 829 25.11 -12.25 -17.49
N LYS A 830 25.66 -11.34 -16.68
CA LYS A 830 26.41 -11.71 -15.47
C LYS A 830 25.54 -12.42 -14.44
N ASP A 831 24.29 -12.01 -14.30
CA ASP A 831 23.37 -12.61 -13.33
C ASP A 831 22.92 -14.00 -13.80
N LEU A 832 22.57 -14.17 -15.08
CA LEU A 832 22.20 -15.46 -15.66
C LEU A 832 23.34 -16.49 -15.64
N ASN A 833 24.59 -16.05 -15.85
CA ASN A 833 25.77 -16.91 -15.72
C ASN A 833 25.94 -17.44 -14.28
N ARG A 834 25.71 -16.58 -13.28
CA ARG A 834 25.79 -16.97 -11.86
C ARG A 834 24.66 -17.89 -11.44
N GLU A 835 23.49 -17.74 -12.05
CA GLU A 835 22.37 -18.66 -11.89
C GLU A 835 22.64 -20.03 -12.52
N GLY A 836 23.63 -20.14 -13.41
CA GLY A 836 23.94 -21.37 -14.11
C GLY A 836 22.97 -21.68 -15.24
N LEU A 837 22.34 -20.66 -15.83
CA LEU A 837 21.35 -20.81 -16.90
C LEU A 837 22.00 -20.69 -18.28
N PRO A 838 21.51 -21.41 -19.30
CA PRO A 838 21.83 -21.07 -20.69
C PRO A 838 21.23 -19.70 -21.05
N LEU A 839 21.81 -19.05 -22.06
CA LEU A 839 21.38 -17.72 -22.53
C LEU A 839 20.92 -17.80 -23.99
N MET A 840 19.80 -17.16 -24.31
CA MET A 840 19.37 -16.91 -25.67
C MET A 840 19.22 -15.41 -25.93
N VAL A 841 19.92 -14.91 -26.94
CA VAL A 841 19.91 -13.51 -27.36
C VAL A 841 19.22 -13.40 -28.70
N PHE A 842 18.04 -12.78 -28.74
CA PHE A 842 17.37 -12.38 -29.98
C PHE A 842 17.95 -11.06 -30.46
N ALA A 843 19.01 -11.12 -31.26
CA ALA A 843 19.81 -9.98 -31.66
C ALA A 843 19.12 -9.16 -32.76
N ASN A 844 18.84 -7.88 -32.47
CA ASN A 844 18.21 -6.95 -33.40
C ASN A 844 18.67 -5.51 -33.13
N TRP A 845 19.98 -5.27 -33.22
CA TRP A 845 20.59 -3.96 -32.96
C TRP A 845 21.29 -3.40 -34.21
N ARG A 846 20.90 -2.20 -34.62
CA ARG A 846 21.55 -1.42 -35.69
C ARG A 846 22.87 -0.79 -35.27
N GLY A 847 23.18 -0.81 -33.98
CA GLY A 847 24.45 -0.31 -33.46
C GLY A 847 24.33 0.31 -32.07
N PHE A 848 25.38 1.04 -31.68
CA PHE A 848 25.42 1.85 -30.47
C PHE A 848 25.02 3.29 -30.78
N SER A 849 24.45 3.99 -29.80
CA SER A 849 24.22 5.42 -29.92
C SER A 849 25.57 6.16 -29.96
N GLY A 850 25.83 6.81 -31.10
CA GLY A 850 27.00 7.67 -31.30
C GLY A 850 26.78 9.13 -30.88
N GLY A 851 25.68 9.44 -30.18
CA GLY A 851 25.37 10.79 -29.73
C GLY A 851 26.39 11.31 -28.71
N MET A 852 26.73 12.61 -28.77
CA MET A 852 27.71 13.22 -27.86
C MET A 852 27.40 12.96 -26.38
N LYS A 853 26.10 13.05 -26.00
CA LYS A 853 25.65 12.78 -24.64
C LYS A 853 25.90 11.32 -24.23
N ASP A 854 25.48 10.36 -25.06
CA ASP A 854 25.61 8.93 -24.73
C ASP A 854 27.08 8.48 -24.70
N MET A 855 27.91 9.08 -25.55
CA MET A 855 29.37 8.90 -25.52
C MET A 855 29.98 9.46 -24.23
N TYR A 856 29.56 10.64 -23.79
CA TYR A 856 29.96 11.23 -22.51
C TYR A 856 29.50 10.38 -21.32
N ASP A 857 28.29 9.83 -21.41
CA ASP A 857 27.69 8.90 -20.44
C ASP A 857 28.30 7.47 -20.54
N GLN A 858 29.45 7.32 -21.21
CA GLN A 858 30.33 6.16 -21.20
C GLN A 858 29.74 4.90 -21.87
N VAL A 859 28.93 5.03 -22.92
CA VAL A 859 28.35 3.87 -23.65
C VAL A 859 29.39 2.80 -24.03
N LEU A 860 30.60 3.21 -24.43
CA LEU A 860 31.70 2.31 -24.80
C LEU A 860 32.16 1.41 -23.64
N LYS A 861 32.18 1.94 -22.41
CA LYS A 861 32.56 1.19 -21.21
C LYS A 861 31.55 0.09 -20.92
N PHE A 862 30.26 0.39 -21.08
CA PHE A 862 29.20 -0.59 -20.90
C PHE A 862 29.17 -1.63 -22.01
N GLY A 863 29.50 -1.25 -23.26
CA GLY A 863 29.74 -2.20 -24.35
C GLY A 863 30.85 -3.21 -24.03
N ALA A 864 31.96 -2.76 -23.43
CA ALA A 864 33.03 -3.66 -23.00
C ALA A 864 32.58 -4.64 -21.89
N TYR A 865 31.69 -4.22 -21.00
CA TYR A 865 31.16 -5.10 -19.95
C TYR A 865 30.30 -6.25 -20.47
N ILE A 866 29.69 -6.11 -21.66
CA ILE A 866 28.98 -7.20 -22.33
C ILE A 866 30.01 -8.28 -22.72
N VAL A 867 31.12 -7.87 -23.34
CA VAL A 867 32.21 -8.77 -23.74
C VAL A 867 32.82 -9.48 -22.53
N ASP A 868 33.09 -8.75 -21.44
CA ASP A 868 33.57 -9.35 -20.19
C ASP A 868 32.59 -10.41 -19.65
N GLY A 869 31.29 -10.10 -19.68
CA GLY A 869 30.24 -11.02 -19.21
C GLY A 869 30.15 -12.29 -20.06
N LEU A 870 30.27 -12.19 -21.38
CA LEU A 870 30.24 -13.32 -22.30
C LEU A 870 31.52 -14.17 -22.25
N ARG A 871 32.68 -13.53 -22.04
CA ARG A 871 33.96 -14.23 -21.85
C ARG A 871 33.94 -15.09 -20.59
N GLU A 872 33.34 -14.61 -19.51
CA GLU A 872 33.20 -15.33 -18.24
C GLU A 872 32.05 -16.34 -18.23
N TYR A 873 31.26 -16.41 -19.31
CA TYR A 873 30.07 -17.24 -19.38
C TYR A 873 30.41 -18.73 -19.49
N LEU A 874 29.83 -19.55 -18.62
CA LEU A 874 30.16 -20.97 -18.50
C LEU A 874 29.13 -21.91 -19.14
N GLN A 875 27.90 -21.44 -19.35
CA GLN A 875 26.82 -22.25 -19.97
C GLN A 875 26.66 -21.92 -21.46
N PRO A 876 25.92 -22.73 -22.24
CA PRO A 876 25.69 -22.43 -23.65
C PRO A 876 24.99 -21.08 -23.87
N VAL A 877 25.49 -20.29 -24.81
CA VAL A 877 24.95 -19.01 -25.26
C VAL A 877 24.56 -19.11 -26.73
N LEU A 878 23.28 -18.89 -27.02
CA LEU A 878 22.71 -18.96 -28.36
C LEU A 878 22.34 -17.56 -28.81
N VAL A 879 23.04 -17.03 -29.81
CA VAL A 879 22.70 -15.78 -30.46
C VAL A 879 21.89 -16.10 -31.71
N TYR A 880 20.69 -15.54 -31.83
CA TYR A 880 19.84 -15.72 -33.00
C TYR A 880 19.38 -14.36 -33.52
N ILE A 881 19.59 -14.11 -34.82
CA ILE A 881 19.08 -12.91 -35.50
C ILE A 881 17.67 -13.24 -36.04
N PRO A 882 16.58 -12.69 -35.48
CA PRO A 882 15.20 -12.98 -35.89
C PRO A 882 14.88 -12.58 -37.35
N PRO A 883 13.75 -13.03 -37.92
CA PRO A 883 13.31 -12.55 -39.23
C PRO A 883 13.12 -11.03 -39.21
N GLN A 884 13.51 -10.37 -40.30
CA GLN A 884 13.48 -8.91 -40.45
C GLN A 884 14.33 -8.12 -39.43
N ALA A 885 15.15 -8.81 -38.63
CA ALA A 885 16.07 -8.16 -37.71
C ALA A 885 17.39 -7.83 -38.39
N GLU A 886 18.08 -6.85 -37.82
CA GLU A 886 19.34 -6.33 -38.35
C GLU A 886 20.42 -6.33 -37.25
N LEU A 887 21.63 -6.74 -37.62
CA LEU A 887 22.80 -6.68 -36.75
C LEU A 887 23.96 -5.99 -37.46
N ARG A 888 24.47 -4.89 -36.91
CA ARG A 888 25.35 -3.96 -37.65
C ARG A 888 26.57 -3.50 -36.88
N GLY A 889 27.72 -3.46 -37.55
CA GLY A 889 28.91 -2.75 -37.09
C GLY A 889 29.31 -3.13 -35.66
N GLY A 890 29.32 -2.13 -34.77
CA GLY A 890 29.70 -2.33 -33.37
C GLY A 890 28.81 -3.30 -32.60
N SER A 891 27.52 -3.46 -32.98
CA SER A 891 26.64 -4.35 -32.25
C SER A 891 26.97 -5.82 -32.47
N TRP A 892 27.44 -6.18 -33.66
CA TRP A 892 27.96 -7.52 -33.96
C TRP A 892 29.18 -7.85 -33.11
N VAL A 893 30.14 -6.93 -33.04
CA VAL A 893 31.45 -7.14 -32.41
C VAL A 893 31.35 -7.59 -30.95
N VAL A 894 30.38 -7.09 -30.20
CA VAL A 894 30.26 -7.39 -28.77
C VAL A 894 29.50 -8.68 -28.45
N ILE A 895 28.88 -9.33 -29.44
CA ILE A 895 28.16 -10.61 -29.27
C ILE A 895 28.67 -11.71 -30.21
N ASP A 896 29.82 -11.47 -30.86
CA ASP A 896 30.42 -12.42 -31.79
C ASP A 896 30.85 -13.71 -31.06
N PRO A 897 30.63 -14.91 -31.64
CA PRO A 897 30.96 -16.18 -30.99
C PRO A 897 32.46 -16.37 -30.75
N THR A 898 33.34 -15.61 -31.43
CA THR A 898 34.80 -15.66 -31.19
C THR A 898 35.20 -15.18 -29.79
N ILE A 899 34.33 -14.46 -29.08
CA ILE A 899 34.56 -14.05 -27.68
C ILE A 899 34.70 -15.28 -26.77
N ASN A 900 33.88 -16.31 -26.98
CA ASN A 900 33.89 -17.55 -26.21
C ASN A 900 33.45 -18.73 -27.09
N GLN A 901 34.37 -19.19 -27.95
CA GLN A 901 34.12 -20.26 -28.94
C GLN A 901 33.68 -21.59 -28.32
N ARG A 902 33.92 -21.81 -27.03
CA ARG A 902 33.54 -23.04 -26.33
C ARG A 902 32.05 -23.13 -26.06
N HIS A 903 31.42 -21.99 -25.78
CA HIS A 903 30.04 -21.93 -25.28
C HIS A 903 29.10 -21.10 -26.14
N MET A 904 29.60 -20.26 -27.06
CA MET A 904 28.78 -19.40 -27.91
C MET A 904 28.53 -19.99 -29.30
N GLU A 905 27.28 -19.97 -29.74
CA GLU A 905 26.88 -20.26 -31.12
C GLU A 905 25.98 -19.16 -31.67
N MET A 906 26.10 -18.88 -32.96
CA MET A 906 25.36 -17.81 -33.63
C MET A 906 24.62 -18.32 -34.86
N TYR A 907 23.34 -17.96 -34.96
CA TYR A 907 22.41 -18.35 -36.01
C TYR A 907 21.70 -17.12 -36.56
N ALA A 908 21.27 -17.18 -37.82
CA ALA A 908 20.53 -16.09 -38.46
C ALA A 908 19.29 -16.61 -39.18
N ASP A 909 18.20 -15.86 -39.15
CA ASP A 909 17.03 -16.16 -39.96
C ASP A 909 17.27 -15.86 -41.45
N LYS A 910 16.64 -16.60 -42.35
CA LYS A 910 16.68 -16.37 -43.81
C LYS A 910 16.36 -14.92 -44.22
N ASP A 911 15.46 -14.26 -43.50
CA ASP A 911 14.99 -12.90 -43.78
C ASP A 911 15.73 -11.83 -42.99
N SER A 912 16.73 -12.19 -42.19
CA SER A 912 17.54 -11.25 -41.42
C SER A 912 18.60 -10.53 -42.26
N ARG A 913 19.25 -9.52 -41.68
CA ARG A 913 20.38 -8.81 -42.30
C ARG A 913 21.53 -8.59 -41.32
N GLY A 914 22.75 -8.64 -41.84
CA GLY A 914 23.97 -8.48 -41.04
C GLY A 914 25.10 -7.89 -41.86
N GLY A 915 25.72 -6.83 -41.37
CA GLY A 915 26.69 -6.05 -42.15
C GLY A 915 27.52 -5.11 -41.29
N VAL A 916 28.51 -4.44 -41.88
CA VAL A 916 29.36 -3.48 -41.15
C VAL A 916 28.65 -2.14 -40.98
N LEU A 917 27.98 -1.68 -42.02
CA LEU A 917 27.19 -0.46 -42.07
C LEU A 917 25.84 -0.77 -42.70
N GLU A 918 24.86 0.09 -42.47
CA GLU A 918 23.60 -0.02 -43.20
C GLU A 918 23.82 0.17 -44.72
N PRO A 919 22.97 -0.42 -45.56
CA PRO A 919 23.08 -0.29 -47.02
C PRO A 919 23.12 1.17 -47.49
N GLU A 920 22.31 2.06 -46.89
CA GLU A 920 22.32 3.50 -47.20
C GLU A 920 23.69 4.14 -46.90
N GLY A 921 24.23 3.94 -45.69
CA GLY A 921 25.56 4.45 -45.33
C GLY A 921 26.69 3.87 -46.18
N THR A 922 26.56 2.62 -46.64
CA THR A 922 27.54 2.00 -47.55
C THR A 922 27.53 2.68 -48.92
N VAL A 923 26.34 3.00 -49.45
CA VAL A 923 26.19 3.68 -50.74
C VAL A 923 26.76 5.08 -50.71
N GLU A 924 26.52 5.86 -49.64
CA GLU A 924 27.07 7.21 -49.49
C GLU A 924 28.61 7.23 -49.58
N ILE A 925 29.27 6.20 -49.05
CA ILE A 925 30.73 6.12 -49.02
C ILE A 925 31.27 5.54 -50.34
N LYS A 926 30.74 4.40 -50.79
CA LYS A 926 31.31 3.57 -51.87
C LYS A 926 30.64 3.73 -53.23
N PHE A 927 29.37 4.10 -53.30
CA PHE A 927 28.61 4.30 -54.54
C PHE A 927 28.23 5.77 -54.69
N ARG A 928 29.25 6.62 -54.80
CA ARG A 928 29.06 8.07 -54.92
C ARG A 928 28.41 8.42 -56.26
N ARG A 929 27.94 9.66 -56.40
CA ARG A 929 27.31 10.15 -57.65
C ARG A 929 28.09 9.80 -58.92
N LYS A 930 29.44 9.85 -58.89
CA LYS A 930 30.29 9.49 -60.04
C LYS A 930 30.08 8.03 -60.51
N ASP A 931 29.94 7.11 -59.55
CA ASP A 931 29.75 5.69 -59.82
C ASP A 931 28.32 5.38 -60.29
N LEU A 932 27.34 6.11 -59.73
CA LEU A 932 25.95 6.07 -60.21
C LEU A 932 25.87 6.55 -61.67
N VAL A 933 26.48 7.69 -62.00
CA VAL A 933 26.53 8.23 -63.37
C VAL A 933 27.25 7.27 -64.33
N LYS A 934 28.37 6.65 -63.89
CA LYS A 934 29.04 5.61 -64.67
C LYS A 934 28.11 4.41 -64.95
N THR A 935 27.26 4.07 -63.99
CA THR A 935 26.28 2.99 -64.12
C THR A 935 25.11 3.39 -65.02
N MET A 936 24.62 4.63 -64.94
CA MET A 936 23.62 5.20 -65.84
C MET A 936 24.12 5.16 -67.28
N ARG A 937 25.36 5.61 -67.54
CA ARG A 937 25.97 5.56 -68.87
C ARG A 937 26.08 4.14 -69.45
N ARG A 938 26.23 3.14 -68.59
CA ARG A 938 26.35 1.73 -68.99
C ARG A 938 25.00 1.05 -69.23
N VAL A 939 23.96 1.44 -68.50
CA VAL A 939 22.69 0.69 -68.42
C VAL A 939 21.52 1.45 -69.06
N ASP A 940 21.44 2.77 -68.91
CA ASP A 940 20.32 3.56 -69.45
C ASP A 940 20.56 3.87 -70.94
N PRO A 941 19.67 3.41 -71.86
CA PRO A 941 19.86 3.59 -73.29
C PRO A 941 19.73 5.05 -73.74
N VAL A 942 18.92 5.87 -73.05
CA VAL A 942 18.72 7.30 -73.37
C VAL A 942 19.96 8.10 -72.98
N TYR A 943 20.48 7.90 -71.78
CA TYR A 943 21.71 8.52 -71.31
C TYR A 943 22.90 8.12 -72.19
N MET A 944 23.00 6.85 -72.58
CA MET A 944 24.03 6.36 -73.51
C MET A 944 23.94 7.07 -74.87
N GLY A 945 22.75 7.15 -75.47
CA GLY A 945 22.55 7.83 -76.74
C GLY A 945 22.85 9.34 -76.68
N LEU A 946 22.50 10.03 -75.59
CA LEU A 946 22.85 11.43 -75.38
C LEU A 946 24.36 11.62 -75.18
N ALA A 947 25.02 10.73 -74.44
CA ALA A 947 26.46 10.76 -74.22
C ALA A 947 27.26 10.44 -75.50
N GLU A 948 26.76 9.55 -76.36
CA GLU A 948 27.34 9.26 -77.68
C GLU A 948 27.20 10.45 -78.63
N LYS A 949 26.00 11.07 -78.70
CA LYS A 949 25.79 12.29 -79.47
C LYS A 949 26.74 13.41 -79.02
N LEU A 950 26.87 13.62 -77.72
CA LEU A 950 27.80 14.61 -77.15
C LEU A 950 29.28 14.30 -77.46
N GLY A 951 29.62 13.05 -77.75
CA GLY A 951 30.97 12.61 -78.14
C GLY A 951 31.32 12.84 -79.62
N THR A 952 30.38 13.32 -80.45
CA THR A 952 30.66 13.61 -81.87
C THR A 952 31.37 14.97 -82.03
N PRO A 953 32.45 15.06 -82.84
CA PRO A 953 33.30 16.26 -82.93
C PRO A 953 32.69 17.43 -83.74
N GLU A 954 31.57 17.22 -84.45
CA GLU A 954 30.98 18.19 -85.40
C GLU A 954 29.75 18.94 -84.86
N LEU A 955 29.66 19.18 -83.54
CA LEU A 955 28.51 19.87 -82.93
C LEU A 955 28.71 21.38 -82.80
N SER A 956 27.66 22.15 -83.07
CA SER A 956 27.68 23.59 -82.78
C SER A 956 27.69 23.85 -81.25
N PRO A 957 28.23 25.00 -80.77
CA PRO A 957 28.26 25.31 -79.34
C PRO A 957 26.88 25.34 -78.68
N ALA A 958 25.83 25.70 -79.45
CA ALA A 958 24.46 25.74 -78.98
C ALA A 958 23.86 24.34 -78.81
N GLU A 959 24.08 23.44 -79.78
CA GLU A 959 23.61 22.04 -79.73
C GLU A 959 24.33 21.24 -78.64
N ARG A 960 25.64 21.46 -78.47
CA ARG A 960 26.40 20.84 -77.39
C ARG A 960 25.84 21.23 -76.01
N LYS A 961 25.53 22.51 -75.81
CA LYS A 961 24.93 22.99 -74.56
C LYS A 961 23.52 22.45 -74.33
N ALA A 962 22.73 22.30 -75.40
CA ALA A 962 21.41 21.67 -75.32
C ALA A 962 21.51 20.19 -74.90
N LEU A 963 22.40 19.43 -75.53
CA LEU A 963 22.66 18.02 -75.18
C LEU A 963 23.23 17.86 -73.76
N GLU A 964 24.12 18.75 -73.31
CA GLU A 964 24.60 18.77 -71.93
C GLU A 964 23.47 19.04 -70.92
N THR A 965 22.50 19.88 -71.30
CA THR A 965 21.32 20.19 -70.49
C THR A 965 20.37 19.00 -70.42
N GLU A 966 20.01 18.40 -71.56
CA GLU A 966 19.17 17.20 -71.63
C GLU A 966 19.79 16.00 -70.89
N LEU A 967 21.11 15.83 -71.02
CA LEU A 967 21.84 14.76 -70.32
C LEU A 967 21.82 14.99 -68.81
N LYS A 968 21.98 16.23 -68.34
CA LYS A 968 21.88 16.57 -66.92
C LYS A 968 20.46 16.39 -66.37
N GLU A 969 19.43 16.79 -67.13
CA GLU A 969 18.02 16.57 -66.77
C GLU A 969 17.71 15.07 -66.65
N ARG A 970 18.19 14.25 -67.59
CA ARG A 970 18.05 12.80 -67.52
C ARG A 970 18.77 12.22 -66.30
N GLU A 971 19.96 12.73 -65.99
CA GLU A 971 20.75 12.32 -64.83
C GLU A 971 20.01 12.59 -63.51
N GLU A 972 19.45 13.80 -63.35
CA GLU A 972 18.69 14.19 -62.17
C GLU A 972 17.38 13.40 -62.04
N PHE A 973 16.71 13.11 -63.15
CA PHE A 973 15.53 12.24 -63.19
C PHE A 973 15.83 10.80 -62.76
N LEU A 974 16.97 10.25 -63.18
CA LEU A 974 17.36 8.87 -62.90
C LEU A 974 18.00 8.68 -61.52
N LEU A 975 18.52 9.75 -60.90
CA LEU A 975 19.28 9.65 -59.66
C LEU A 975 18.54 8.92 -58.53
N PRO A 976 17.23 9.16 -58.26
CA PRO A 976 16.52 8.48 -57.18
C PRO A 976 16.43 6.95 -57.36
N ILE A 977 16.14 6.48 -58.58
CA ILE A 977 16.01 5.03 -58.84
C ILE A 977 17.38 4.34 -58.83
N TYR A 978 18.42 4.96 -59.39
CA TYR A 978 19.78 4.40 -59.36
C TYR A 978 20.36 4.40 -57.94
N HIS A 979 20.00 5.38 -57.11
CA HIS A 979 20.31 5.33 -55.68
C HIS A 979 19.65 4.13 -55.00
N GLN A 980 18.35 3.91 -55.22
CA GLN A 980 17.66 2.73 -54.68
C GLN A 980 18.26 1.41 -55.17
N VAL A 981 18.66 1.31 -56.44
CA VAL A 981 19.36 0.14 -56.98
C VAL A 981 20.71 -0.06 -56.29
N ALA A 982 21.47 1.01 -56.04
CA ALA A 982 22.73 0.92 -55.29
C ALA A 982 22.51 0.47 -53.84
N VAL A 983 21.44 0.94 -53.18
CA VAL A 983 21.05 0.49 -51.84
C VAL A 983 20.68 -0.99 -51.84
N GLN A 984 19.88 -1.45 -52.80
CA GLN A 984 19.56 -2.87 -52.94
C GLN A 984 20.80 -3.72 -53.25
N PHE A 985 21.72 -3.21 -54.08
CA PHE A 985 22.98 -3.87 -54.37
C PHE A 985 23.85 -4.01 -53.10
N ALA A 986 23.89 -2.97 -52.26
CA ALA A 986 24.55 -3.04 -50.96
C ALA A 986 23.86 -4.06 -50.03
N ASP A 987 22.53 -4.08 -49.97
CA ASP A 987 21.76 -5.04 -49.14
C ASP A 987 22.01 -6.50 -49.52
N LEU A 988 22.29 -6.81 -50.80
CA LEU A 988 22.65 -8.16 -51.23
C LEU A 988 23.94 -8.67 -50.56
N HIS A 989 24.84 -7.77 -50.14
CA HIS A 989 26.05 -8.12 -49.39
C HIS A 989 25.77 -8.38 -47.90
N ASP A 990 24.59 -8.02 -47.39
CA ASP A 990 24.24 -8.15 -45.97
C ASP A 990 23.31 -9.36 -45.73
N THR A 991 23.24 -10.27 -46.69
CA THR A 991 22.38 -11.46 -46.66
C THR A 991 22.95 -12.59 -45.80
N PRO A 992 22.10 -13.39 -45.12
CA PRO A 992 22.53 -14.52 -44.27
C PRO A 992 23.34 -15.58 -45.02
N GLY A 993 23.02 -15.83 -46.30
CA GLY A 993 23.80 -16.75 -47.13
C GLY A 993 25.27 -16.35 -47.22
N ARG A 994 25.56 -15.05 -47.33
CA ARG A 994 26.94 -14.56 -47.30
C ARG A 994 27.59 -14.72 -45.92
N MET A 995 26.83 -14.58 -44.84
CA MET A 995 27.35 -14.80 -43.48
C MET A 995 27.77 -16.25 -43.27
N GLN A 996 26.95 -17.20 -43.73
CA GLN A 996 27.25 -18.62 -43.66
C GLN A 996 28.48 -18.98 -44.51
N GLU A 997 28.56 -18.48 -45.75
CA GLU A 997 29.73 -18.66 -46.62
C GLU A 997 31.02 -18.07 -46.05
N LYS A 998 30.91 -17.02 -45.21
CA LYS A 998 32.03 -16.46 -44.48
C LYS A 998 32.34 -17.17 -43.16
N GLY A 999 31.52 -18.13 -42.75
CA GLY A 999 31.69 -18.91 -41.52
C GLY A 999 31.53 -18.09 -40.24
N VAL A 1000 30.78 -16.97 -40.29
CA VAL A 1000 30.52 -16.14 -39.09
C VAL A 1000 29.27 -16.57 -38.32
N ILE A 1001 28.42 -17.38 -38.93
CA ILE A 1001 27.26 -18.05 -38.31
C ILE A 1001 27.34 -19.56 -38.58
N THR A 1002 26.74 -20.35 -37.71
CA THR A 1002 26.70 -21.81 -37.83
C THR A 1002 25.74 -22.26 -38.92
N ASP A 1003 24.52 -21.72 -38.93
CA ASP A 1003 23.48 -22.08 -39.91
C ASP A 1003 22.43 -20.98 -40.12
N VAL A 1004 21.72 -21.06 -41.24
CA VAL A 1004 20.58 -20.19 -41.58
C VAL A 1004 19.29 -20.94 -41.28
N LEU A 1005 18.48 -20.40 -40.36
CA LEU A 1005 17.27 -21.05 -39.87
C LEU A 1005 16.00 -20.40 -40.44
N GLU A 1006 14.89 -21.14 -40.39
CA GLU A 1006 13.55 -20.61 -40.61
C GLU A 1006 12.83 -20.42 -39.28
N TRP A 1007 12.31 -19.21 -39.04
CA TRP A 1007 11.59 -18.85 -37.81
C TRP A 1007 10.45 -19.81 -37.42
N ARG A 1008 9.74 -20.40 -38.37
CA ARG A 1008 8.61 -21.29 -38.06
C ARG A 1008 9.05 -22.58 -37.35
N THR A 1009 10.21 -23.11 -37.70
CA THR A 1009 10.76 -24.39 -37.18
C THR A 1009 11.86 -24.17 -36.14
N SER A 1010 12.25 -22.91 -35.89
CA SER A 1010 13.37 -22.58 -35.00
C SER A 1010 13.14 -23.08 -33.56
N ARG A 1011 11.90 -23.12 -33.07
CA ARG A 1011 11.56 -23.64 -31.72
C ARG A 1011 12.04 -25.09 -31.54
N GLN A 1012 11.69 -25.96 -32.47
CA GLN A 1012 12.07 -27.38 -32.44
C GLN A 1012 13.59 -27.54 -32.56
N PHE A 1013 14.22 -26.78 -33.47
CA PHE A 1013 15.66 -26.80 -33.64
C PHE A 1013 16.40 -26.41 -32.36
N PHE A 1014 16.06 -25.27 -31.77
CA PHE A 1014 16.73 -24.76 -30.57
C PHE A 1014 16.48 -25.62 -29.34
N TYR A 1015 15.31 -26.25 -29.22
CA TYR A 1015 15.05 -27.21 -28.14
C TYR A 1015 16.07 -28.36 -28.16
N TRP A 1016 16.18 -29.06 -29.29
CA TRP A 1016 17.09 -30.20 -29.43
C TRP A 1016 18.55 -29.76 -29.39
N ARG A 1017 18.89 -28.63 -30.02
CA ARG A 1017 20.26 -28.10 -29.98
C ARG A 1017 20.69 -27.74 -28.58
N LEU A 1018 19.85 -27.01 -27.83
CA LEU A 1018 20.16 -26.62 -26.47
C LEU A 1018 20.25 -27.83 -25.54
N ARG A 1019 19.31 -28.79 -25.67
CA ARG A 1019 19.34 -30.03 -24.88
C ARG A 1019 20.62 -30.83 -25.14
N ARG A 1020 21.07 -30.90 -26.39
CA ARG A 1020 22.34 -31.50 -26.76
C ARG A 1020 23.52 -30.79 -26.10
N LEU A 1021 23.59 -29.46 -26.24
CA LEU A 1021 24.70 -28.67 -25.69
C LEU A 1021 24.81 -28.80 -24.17
N LEU A 1022 23.67 -28.81 -23.46
CA LEU A 1022 23.66 -29.01 -22.00
C LEU A 1022 24.16 -30.41 -21.60
N LEU A 1023 23.77 -31.46 -22.33
CA LEU A 1023 24.22 -32.83 -22.06
C LEU A 1023 25.69 -33.05 -22.44
N GLU A 1024 26.13 -32.49 -23.57
CA GLU A 1024 27.53 -32.50 -23.97
C GLU A 1024 28.39 -31.76 -22.94
N ASP A 1025 27.96 -30.59 -22.47
CA ASP A 1025 28.68 -29.84 -21.44
C ASP A 1025 28.76 -30.62 -20.12
N LEU A 1026 27.68 -31.29 -19.70
CA LEU A 1026 27.69 -32.16 -18.53
C LEU A 1026 28.74 -33.28 -18.65
N VAL A 1027 28.81 -33.95 -19.80
CA VAL A 1027 29.80 -35.01 -20.03
C VAL A 1027 31.21 -34.43 -20.14
N LYS A 1028 31.39 -33.28 -20.79
CA LYS A 1028 32.67 -32.55 -20.85
C LYS A 1028 33.17 -32.21 -19.46
N GLN A 1029 32.30 -31.72 -18.58
CA GLN A 1029 32.63 -31.43 -17.18
C GLN A 1029 33.06 -32.71 -16.42
N LYS A 1030 32.37 -33.84 -16.61
CA LYS A 1030 32.79 -35.14 -16.02
C LYS A 1030 34.16 -35.61 -16.53
N ILE A 1031 34.44 -35.43 -17.83
CA ILE A 1031 35.73 -35.79 -18.43
C ILE A 1031 36.84 -34.88 -17.87
N GLN A 1032 36.62 -33.57 -17.84
CA GLN A 1032 37.57 -32.60 -17.30
C GLN A 1032 37.87 -32.88 -15.83
N ALA A 1033 36.85 -33.15 -15.00
CA ALA A 1033 37.04 -33.54 -13.61
C ALA A 1033 37.86 -34.83 -13.42
N SER A 1034 37.91 -35.70 -14.45
CA SER A 1034 38.71 -36.93 -14.44
C SER A 1034 40.12 -36.74 -14.98
N ASN A 1035 40.30 -35.82 -15.94
CA ASN A 1035 41.59 -35.44 -16.51
C ASN A 1035 41.56 -33.98 -16.97
N ASN A 1036 42.26 -33.13 -16.23
CA ASN A 1036 42.34 -31.68 -16.49
C ASN A 1036 43.24 -31.31 -17.68
N GLU A 1037 44.03 -32.26 -18.23
CA GLU A 1037 45.00 -31.99 -19.31
C GLU A 1037 44.37 -32.05 -20.72
N LEU A 1038 43.15 -32.58 -20.84
CA LEU A 1038 42.48 -32.74 -22.14
C LEU A 1038 41.90 -31.42 -22.63
N THR A 1039 42.21 -31.07 -23.89
CA THR A 1039 41.66 -29.88 -24.55
C THR A 1039 40.22 -30.12 -25.03
N ASP A 1040 39.38 -29.07 -25.10
CA ASP A 1040 37.96 -29.20 -25.49
C ASP A 1040 37.80 -29.84 -26.89
N GLY A 1041 38.66 -29.49 -27.85
CA GLY A 1041 38.66 -30.09 -29.18
C GLY A 1041 38.93 -31.61 -29.17
N GLN A 1042 39.85 -32.07 -28.31
CA GLN A 1042 40.08 -33.50 -28.11
C GLN A 1042 38.87 -34.19 -27.48
N VAL A 1043 38.24 -33.54 -26.49
CA VAL A 1043 37.04 -34.06 -25.82
C VAL A 1043 35.88 -34.20 -26.80
N GLN A 1044 35.64 -33.21 -27.66
CA GLN A 1044 34.61 -33.27 -28.70
C GLN A 1044 34.88 -34.41 -29.70
N ALA A 1045 36.13 -34.58 -30.14
CA ALA A 1045 36.50 -35.68 -31.03
C ALA A 1045 36.32 -37.05 -30.36
N MET A 1046 36.63 -37.16 -29.06
CA MET A 1046 36.39 -38.37 -28.27
C MET A 1046 34.91 -38.70 -28.12
N LEU A 1047 34.06 -37.70 -27.83
CA LEU A 1047 32.62 -37.87 -27.75
C LEU A 1047 32.04 -38.38 -29.08
N ARG A 1048 32.45 -37.77 -30.20
CA ARG A 1048 32.05 -38.24 -31.54
C ARG A 1048 32.51 -39.67 -31.79
N ARG A 1049 33.74 -40.01 -31.38
CA ARG A 1049 34.25 -41.38 -31.50
C ARG A 1049 33.43 -42.37 -30.68
N TRP A 1050 33.12 -42.05 -29.43
CA TRP A 1050 32.31 -42.91 -28.55
C TRP A 1050 30.89 -43.10 -29.07
N PHE A 1051 30.30 -42.07 -29.67
CA PHE A 1051 29.02 -42.19 -30.35
C PHE A 1051 29.10 -43.18 -31.52
N VAL A 1052 30.11 -43.05 -32.37
CA VAL A 1052 30.33 -43.95 -33.52
C VAL A 1052 30.64 -45.39 -33.08
N GLU A 1053 31.38 -45.57 -31.99
CA GLU A 1053 31.66 -46.88 -31.39
C GLU A 1053 30.38 -47.54 -30.84
N ALA A 1054 29.48 -46.76 -30.23
CA ALA A 1054 28.25 -47.25 -29.64
C ALA A 1054 27.14 -47.55 -30.65
N GLU A 1055 26.92 -46.65 -31.62
CA GLU A 1055 25.84 -46.75 -32.62
C GLU A 1055 26.28 -47.39 -33.95
N GLY A 1056 27.58 -47.53 -34.17
CA GLY A 1056 28.18 -48.08 -35.38
C GLY A 1056 28.52 -47.02 -36.44
N THR A 1057 29.50 -47.33 -37.28
CA THR A 1057 30.01 -46.43 -38.34
C THR A 1057 28.97 -46.02 -39.37
N VAL A 1058 27.96 -46.87 -39.63
CA VAL A 1058 26.85 -46.58 -40.56
C VAL A 1058 26.00 -45.41 -40.06
N LYS A 1059 25.88 -45.22 -38.74
CA LYS A 1059 25.10 -44.15 -38.12
C LYS A 1059 25.94 -42.90 -37.81
N ALA A 1060 27.18 -42.80 -38.29
CA ALA A 1060 28.07 -41.67 -37.99
C ALA A 1060 27.53 -40.30 -38.46
N TYR A 1061 26.73 -40.27 -39.53
CA TYR A 1061 26.07 -39.04 -40.02
C TYR A 1061 24.98 -38.52 -39.07
N LEU A 1062 24.41 -39.39 -38.22
CA LEU A 1062 23.41 -38.99 -37.21
C LEU A 1062 24.02 -38.16 -36.09
N TRP A 1063 25.36 -38.05 -36.01
CA TRP A 1063 26.03 -37.12 -35.09
C TRP A 1063 25.64 -35.66 -35.35
N ASP A 1064 25.33 -35.31 -36.59
CA ASP A 1064 24.92 -33.95 -36.95
C ASP A 1064 23.43 -33.72 -36.63
N ASN A 1065 22.65 -34.78 -36.41
CA ASN A 1065 21.26 -34.69 -35.97
C ASN A 1065 21.17 -34.53 -34.43
N ASN A 1066 20.65 -33.39 -33.98
CA ASN A 1066 20.57 -33.06 -32.55
C ASN A 1066 19.68 -34.02 -31.75
N GLU A 1067 18.56 -34.49 -32.31
CA GLU A 1067 17.59 -35.35 -31.61
C GLU A 1067 18.20 -36.72 -31.27
N MET A 1068 18.81 -37.37 -32.27
CA MET A 1068 19.42 -38.69 -32.11
C MET A 1068 20.60 -38.68 -31.12
N VAL A 1069 21.41 -37.62 -31.11
CA VAL A 1069 22.52 -37.47 -30.15
C VAL A 1069 21.99 -37.26 -28.74
N VAL A 1070 20.92 -36.48 -28.57
CA VAL A 1070 20.27 -36.27 -27.26
C VAL A 1070 19.70 -37.58 -26.73
N GLU A 1071 18.97 -38.34 -27.54
CA GLU A 1071 18.44 -39.65 -27.14
C GLU A 1071 19.54 -40.59 -26.68
N TRP A 1072 20.65 -40.63 -27.43
CA TRP A 1072 21.82 -41.42 -27.07
C TRP A 1072 22.45 -40.95 -25.74
N LEU A 1073 22.70 -39.65 -25.57
CA LEU A 1073 23.30 -39.08 -24.35
C LEU A 1073 22.42 -39.33 -23.12
N VAL A 1074 21.11 -39.14 -23.23
CA VAL A 1074 20.16 -39.40 -22.15
C VAL A 1074 20.22 -40.88 -21.76
N ARG A 1075 20.14 -41.80 -22.72
CA ARG A 1075 20.23 -43.24 -22.47
C ARG A 1075 21.54 -43.67 -21.81
N GLN A 1076 22.65 -43.01 -22.14
CA GLN A 1076 23.96 -43.29 -21.53
C GLN A 1076 24.12 -42.73 -20.10
N LEU A 1077 23.34 -41.69 -19.75
CA LEU A 1077 23.40 -41.02 -18.45
C LEU A 1077 22.34 -41.54 -17.46
N THR A 1078 21.28 -42.19 -17.94
CA THR A 1078 20.28 -42.86 -17.09
C THR A 1078 20.86 -44.15 -16.51
N GLU A 1079 21.04 -44.19 -15.19
CA GLU A 1079 21.44 -45.39 -14.45
C GLU A 1079 20.26 -46.37 -14.33
N GLU A 1080 19.93 -47.09 -15.40
CA GLU A 1080 19.08 -48.28 -15.27
C GLU A 1080 19.91 -49.42 -14.70
N GLU A 1081 19.48 -49.99 -13.56
CA GLU A 1081 20.15 -51.11 -12.88
C GLU A 1081 20.40 -52.27 -13.86
N GLY A 1082 21.65 -52.40 -14.32
CA GLY A 1082 22.11 -53.48 -15.20
C GLY A 1082 22.62 -53.05 -16.58
N ALA A 1083 22.35 -51.82 -17.05
CA ALA A 1083 22.89 -51.33 -18.32
C ALA A 1083 24.30 -50.75 -18.15
N ARG A 1084 25.28 -51.23 -18.93
CA ARG A 1084 26.65 -50.68 -18.94
C ARG A 1084 26.68 -49.37 -19.75
N SER A 1085 26.94 -48.24 -19.09
CA SER A 1085 27.19 -46.96 -19.77
C SER A 1085 28.61 -46.93 -20.34
N ILE A 1086 28.70 -46.80 -21.67
CA ILE A 1086 29.98 -46.70 -22.39
C ILE A 1086 30.71 -45.42 -21.99
N ILE A 1087 29.96 -44.33 -21.76
CA ILE A 1087 30.52 -43.03 -21.36
C ILE A 1087 31.18 -43.15 -19.98
N ASP A 1088 30.48 -43.69 -18.99
CA ASP A 1088 31.03 -43.80 -17.63
C ASP A 1088 32.18 -44.82 -17.56
N GLU A 1089 32.14 -45.92 -18.31
CA GLU A 1089 33.27 -46.85 -18.43
C GLU A 1089 34.50 -46.16 -19.04
N ASN A 1090 34.33 -45.45 -20.15
CA ASN A 1090 35.41 -44.73 -20.79
C ASN A 1090 36.00 -43.62 -19.88
N ILE A 1091 35.16 -42.91 -19.13
CA ILE A 1091 35.62 -41.93 -18.14
C ILE A 1091 36.41 -42.61 -17.01
N LYS A 1092 35.99 -43.78 -16.52
CA LYS A 1092 36.76 -44.57 -15.55
C LYS A 1092 38.13 -44.97 -16.10
N TYR A 1093 38.22 -45.36 -17.36
CA TYR A 1093 39.50 -45.67 -18.01
C TYR A 1093 40.40 -44.43 -18.13
N ILE A 1094 39.85 -43.28 -18.53
CA ILE A 1094 40.60 -42.00 -18.59
C ILE A 1094 41.13 -41.65 -17.21
N ARG A 1095 40.29 -41.72 -16.19
CA ARG A 1095 40.67 -41.40 -14.81
C ARG A 1095 41.78 -42.32 -14.31
N ARG A 1096 41.68 -43.63 -14.59
CA ARG A 1096 42.70 -44.62 -14.24
C ARG A 1096 44.03 -44.32 -14.92
N ASP A 1097 44.02 -44.01 -16.22
CA ASP A 1097 45.22 -43.67 -16.98
C ASP A 1097 45.86 -42.37 -16.47
N HIS A 1098 45.05 -41.35 -16.16
CA HIS A 1098 45.54 -40.09 -15.60
C HIS A 1098 46.20 -40.28 -14.22
N ILE A 1099 45.57 -41.04 -13.31
CA ILE A 1099 46.15 -41.37 -12.00
C ILE A 1099 47.47 -42.15 -12.17
N LEU A 1100 47.52 -43.10 -13.10
CA LEU A 1100 48.74 -43.87 -13.38
C LEU A 1100 49.87 -42.95 -13.86
N LYS A 1101 49.58 -42.02 -14.78
CA LYS A 1101 50.53 -40.98 -15.23
C LYS A 1101 51.01 -40.09 -14.09
N GLN A 1102 50.12 -39.66 -13.20
CA GLN A 1102 50.48 -38.88 -12.02
C GLN A 1102 51.40 -39.67 -11.08
N ILE A 1103 51.06 -40.92 -10.75
CA ILE A 1103 51.91 -41.80 -9.92
C ILE A 1103 53.29 -41.97 -10.57
N ARG A 1104 53.34 -42.23 -11.89
CA ARG A 1104 54.60 -42.35 -12.63
C ARG A 1104 55.43 -41.07 -12.54
N SER A 1105 54.81 -39.91 -12.73
CA SER A 1105 55.48 -38.60 -12.60
C SER A 1105 56.01 -38.37 -11.18
N LEU A 1106 55.22 -38.72 -10.14
CA LEU A 1106 55.62 -38.57 -8.74
C LEU A 1106 56.81 -39.47 -8.39
N VAL A 1107 56.79 -40.73 -8.83
CA VAL A 1107 57.88 -41.71 -8.65
C VAL A 1107 59.13 -41.31 -9.45
N GLN A 1108 58.97 -40.76 -10.65
CA GLN A 1108 60.10 -40.23 -11.43
C GLN A 1108 60.74 -39.00 -10.80
N THR A 1109 59.95 -38.15 -10.14
CA THR A 1109 60.44 -36.93 -9.47
C THR A 1109 61.14 -37.26 -8.15
N ASN A 1110 60.67 -38.29 -7.43
CA ASN A 1110 61.19 -38.72 -6.12
C ASN A 1110 61.45 -40.24 -6.12
N PRO A 1111 62.48 -40.72 -6.82
CA PRO A 1111 62.75 -42.15 -6.97
C PRO A 1111 63.12 -42.86 -5.65
N GLU A 1112 63.62 -42.12 -4.66
CA GLU A 1112 63.97 -42.64 -3.33
C GLU A 1112 62.77 -43.14 -2.52
N VAL A 1113 61.57 -42.57 -2.74
CA VAL A 1113 60.33 -42.93 -2.03
C VAL A 1113 59.65 -44.16 -2.67
N ALA A 1114 60.13 -44.62 -3.83
CA ALA A 1114 59.52 -45.70 -4.59
C ALA A 1114 59.48 -47.02 -3.80
N MET A 1115 60.59 -47.37 -3.14
CA MET A 1115 60.70 -48.61 -2.36
C MET A 1115 59.75 -48.61 -1.16
N ASP A 1116 59.75 -47.53 -0.38
CA ASP A 1116 58.84 -47.38 0.77
C ASP A 1116 57.36 -47.44 0.36
N SER A 1117 57.04 -46.85 -0.80
CA SER A 1117 55.70 -46.89 -1.39
C SER A 1117 55.29 -48.32 -1.81
N ILE A 1118 56.22 -49.10 -2.39
CA ILE A 1118 55.99 -50.51 -2.75
C ILE A 1118 55.77 -51.35 -1.48
N VAL A 1119 56.54 -51.12 -0.41
CA VAL A 1119 56.33 -51.81 0.88
C VAL A 1119 54.93 -51.55 1.42
N TYR A 1120 54.45 -50.30 1.40
CA TYR A 1120 53.11 -49.98 1.87
C TYR A 1120 52.01 -50.57 0.96
N MET A 1121 52.16 -50.49 -0.37
CA MET A 1121 51.18 -51.07 -1.31
C MET A 1121 51.06 -52.59 -1.17
N THR A 1122 52.18 -53.30 -0.98
CA THR A 1122 52.18 -54.77 -0.84
C THR A 1122 51.47 -55.27 0.43
N GLN A 1123 51.28 -54.42 1.44
CA GLN A 1123 50.49 -54.73 2.65
C GLN A 1123 48.98 -54.80 2.38
N HIS A 1124 48.47 -54.04 1.41
CA HIS A 1124 47.06 -54.00 1.04
C HIS A 1124 46.68 -54.99 -0.08
N ILE A 1125 47.68 -55.64 -0.68
CA ILE A 1125 47.51 -56.57 -1.80
C ILE A 1125 47.30 -58.01 -1.29
N SER A 1126 46.39 -58.75 -1.94
CA SER A 1126 46.09 -60.14 -1.58
C SER A 1126 47.31 -61.08 -1.78
N PRO A 1127 47.39 -62.21 -1.07
CA PRO A 1127 48.54 -63.14 -1.19
C PRO A 1127 48.77 -63.65 -2.63
N THR A 1128 47.69 -63.82 -3.41
CA THR A 1128 47.75 -64.25 -4.82
C THR A 1128 48.36 -63.18 -5.72
N GLN A 1129 47.99 -61.92 -5.52
CA GLN A 1129 48.59 -60.79 -6.23
C GLN A 1129 50.04 -60.53 -5.79
N ARG A 1130 50.38 -60.77 -4.52
CA ARG A 1130 51.78 -60.73 -4.05
C ARG A 1130 52.63 -61.80 -4.74
N ALA A 1131 52.12 -63.02 -4.88
CA ALA A 1131 52.79 -64.07 -5.62
C ALA A 1131 53.00 -63.69 -7.10
N GLU A 1132 52.02 -63.03 -7.73
CA GLU A 1132 52.13 -62.55 -9.10
C GLU A 1132 53.14 -61.40 -9.25
N VAL A 1133 53.19 -60.45 -8.30
CA VAL A 1133 54.21 -59.38 -8.28
C VAL A 1133 55.60 -59.96 -8.11
N VAL A 1134 55.78 -60.93 -7.20
CA VAL A 1134 57.06 -61.64 -7.02
C VAL A 1134 57.45 -62.39 -8.30
N ARG A 1135 56.51 -63.06 -8.97
CA ARG A 1135 56.73 -63.74 -10.26
C ARG A 1135 57.16 -62.78 -11.36
N ILE A 1136 56.52 -61.61 -11.45
CA ILE A 1136 56.85 -60.58 -12.45
C ILE A 1136 58.23 -59.96 -12.17
N LEU A 1137 58.53 -59.62 -10.91
CA LEU A 1137 59.84 -59.07 -10.53
C LEU A 1137 60.99 -60.08 -10.78
N THR A 1138 60.78 -61.36 -10.47
CA THR A 1138 61.76 -62.41 -10.78
C THR A 1138 61.97 -62.63 -12.28
N THR A 1139 60.95 -62.40 -13.12
CA THR A 1139 61.12 -62.39 -14.59
C THR A 1139 61.74 -61.12 -15.15
N MET A 1140 61.78 -60.01 -14.40
CA MET A 1140 62.47 -58.77 -14.82
C MET A 1140 63.98 -58.82 -14.54
N ASP A 1141 64.41 -59.64 -13.57
CA ASP A 1141 65.83 -59.85 -13.22
C ASP A 1141 66.57 -60.83 -14.15
N THR A 1142 65.87 -61.51 -15.08
CA THR A 1142 66.54 -62.23 -16.17
C THR A 1142 66.94 -61.25 -17.27
N PRO A 1143 68.23 -60.98 -17.52
CA PRO A 1143 68.63 -60.18 -18.67
C PRO A 1143 68.14 -60.88 -19.93
N ALA A 1144 67.53 -60.13 -20.85
CA ALA A 1144 67.30 -60.62 -22.20
C ALA A 1144 68.65 -61.04 -22.80
N SER A 1145 68.90 -62.34 -22.85
CA SER A 1145 69.97 -62.92 -23.64
C SER A 1145 69.62 -62.71 -25.11
N SER A 1146 70.45 -61.92 -25.80
CA SER A 1146 70.68 -61.87 -27.27
C SER A 1146 69.54 -62.24 -28.22
#